data_AF-A0AB36IK81-F1
#
_entry.id   AF-A0AB36IK81-F1
#
_cell.length_a   1.000
_cell.length_b   1.000
_cell.length_c   1.000
_cell.angle_alpha   90.00
_cell.angle_beta   90.00
_cell.angle_gamma   90.00
#
_symmetry.space_group_name_H-M   'P 1'
#
loop_
_entity.id
_entity.type
_entity.pdbx_description
1 polymer ?
#
loop_
_entity_poly.entity_id
_entity_poly.type
_entity_poly.pdbx_seq_one_letter_code
_entity_poly.pdbx_strand_id
1 'polypeptide(L)'
;MEAGELPVALRWTHVTYASFKGTAGRGGWKVGTWSAQATKEDLQFIAEVAPTHIETVTPFDDFISSEDIDALPRRFEYRPLAGRSLIMQSVPAGKDATGRPGNVFTHAVFDGDLESPLESVYPISLYRSPDLLTPFRAAAVNAAELPLDAGEPRIGPMTDLSLSWMMIDSMFGDRRQQFYQLQDALQAGDKAAVLVLNSTNEAAYWLQALSSTLTPNEARRLLHFSTFERAATLPAPDKSMEARSLFVVPGIDRELLAEHSGIVIIDPEIPQSQPFGPQGSWSRMTEGLFSDGFDADELVAGLIRANENLDNSQKELAQFGDGLARFIRNGRFSGTHPLRVLADQHMFGKVPDKPAPKVEPVAPAPNPNAIWARASEVVHNPRRASESQDWPSLRRLPDSRRRIINMSEQAINSIEKLHDSPAQDLVAYLDFLLKTELATSINASDPFFRSSFSDFPAMDNWRHIKFTEDAHPRLRELLVDAERDARNRAPAAIVLDHIVPNFSRDRSLPDIEDWTRSDEAQQIFAGIIAGASVQTGRSHFMWDLLRAYFGVALIGDEDTYRAFTTLTVDSVLSFVQLTLQEGRTEDIRRFEKYGEQIAREDLPSILTNARAVQQYLGYIDQDVINKKVSRSRDVNQIFTEMARAIIRAISRNNIGKDMRS
;
A
#
# COMPACT_ATOMS: atom_id res chain seq x y z
N MET A 1 -60.19 10.64 -10.21
CA MET A 1 -59.23 9.68 -10.80
C MET A 1 -57.96 10.44 -11.05
N GLU A 2 -57.16 10.62 -10.01
CA GLU A 2 -55.78 11.08 -10.14
C GLU A 2 -54.91 9.84 -10.30
N ALA A 3 -54.03 9.87 -11.29
CA ALA A 3 -53.05 8.82 -11.52
C ALA A 3 -52.19 8.69 -10.27
N GLY A 4 -52.37 7.58 -9.54
CA GLY A 4 -51.49 7.24 -8.44
C GLY A 4 -50.06 7.14 -8.95
N GLU A 5 -49.15 7.87 -8.32
CA GLU A 5 -47.72 7.64 -8.46
C GLU A 5 -47.46 6.15 -8.29
N LEU A 6 -46.94 5.52 -9.34
CA LEU A 6 -46.44 4.16 -9.27
C LEU A 6 -45.34 4.14 -8.19
N PRO A 7 -45.34 3.17 -7.25
CA PRO A 7 -44.28 3.07 -6.27
C PRO A 7 -42.94 2.98 -7.00
N VAL A 8 -41.96 3.78 -6.58
CA VAL A 8 -40.57 3.72 -7.06
C VAL A 8 -40.16 2.25 -7.04
N ALA A 9 -39.91 1.66 -8.21
CA ALA A 9 -39.38 0.31 -8.27
C ALA A 9 -38.07 0.29 -7.46
N LEU A 10 -38.01 -0.54 -6.42
CA LEU A 10 -36.81 -0.66 -5.59
C LEU A 10 -35.65 -1.10 -6.49
N ARG A 11 -34.66 -0.23 -6.64
CA ARG A 11 -33.47 -0.37 -7.51
C ARG A 11 -32.75 -1.71 -7.34
N TRP A 12 -32.69 -2.23 -6.11
CA TRP A 12 -31.89 -3.38 -5.74
C TRP A 12 -32.75 -4.63 -5.63
N THR A 13 -32.33 -5.75 -6.21
CA THR A 13 -33.03 -7.04 -6.06
C THR A 13 -32.04 -8.14 -5.68
N HIS A 14 -32.21 -8.74 -4.50
CA HIS A 14 -31.31 -9.79 -4.00
C HIS A 14 -31.94 -11.17 -4.18
N VAL A 15 -31.13 -12.14 -4.56
CA VAL A 15 -31.53 -13.54 -4.77
C VAL A 15 -30.41 -14.46 -4.29
N THR A 16 -30.74 -15.52 -3.58
CA THR A 16 -29.78 -16.57 -3.21
C THR A 16 -30.02 -17.84 -4.03
N TYR A 17 -28.95 -18.57 -4.36
CA TYR A 17 -29.02 -19.82 -5.12
C TYR A 17 -27.96 -20.82 -4.61
N ALA A 18 -28.38 -22.05 -4.34
CA ALA A 18 -27.53 -23.13 -3.85
C ALA A 18 -28.22 -24.50 -3.98
N SER A 19 -27.51 -25.58 -3.64
CA SER A 19 -28.15 -26.86 -3.33
C SER A 19 -28.74 -26.82 -1.91
N PHE A 20 -30.03 -26.50 -1.83
CA PHE A 20 -30.78 -26.42 -0.56
C PHE A 20 -31.50 -27.75 -0.25
N LYS A 21 -31.90 -27.92 1.01
CA LYS A 21 -32.72 -29.05 1.46
C LYS A 21 -34.12 -29.00 0.83
N GLY A 22 -34.61 -30.14 0.35
CA GLY A 22 -35.99 -30.30 -0.11
C GLY A 22 -36.92 -30.85 0.99
N THR A 23 -38.23 -30.78 0.72
CA THR A 23 -39.31 -31.19 1.64
C THR A 23 -39.35 -32.69 1.94
N ALA A 24 -38.76 -33.54 1.10
CA ALA A 24 -38.71 -34.99 1.25
C ALA A 24 -37.28 -35.54 1.49
N GLY A 25 -36.35 -34.73 2.01
CA GLY A 25 -34.95 -35.12 2.23
C GLY A 25 -34.09 -35.25 0.96
N ARG A 26 -34.67 -35.02 -0.23
CA ARG A 26 -33.94 -34.84 -1.48
C ARG A 26 -33.45 -33.39 -1.57
N GLY A 27 -32.13 -33.17 -1.63
CA GLY A 27 -31.52 -31.87 -1.94
C GLY A 27 -31.53 -31.58 -3.44
N GLY A 28 -31.39 -30.32 -3.82
CA GLY A 28 -31.30 -29.92 -5.22
C GLY A 28 -31.03 -28.42 -5.38
N TRP A 29 -30.47 -28.06 -6.54
CA TRP A 29 -30.20 -26.69 -6.94
C TRP A 29 -31.51 -25.93 -7.14
N LYS A 30 -31.65 -24.81 -6.43
CA LYS A 30 -32.82 -23.94 -6.51
C LYS A 30 -32.50 -22.56 -5.93
N VAL A 31 -33.38 -21.62 -6.22
CA VAL A 31 -33.44 -20.33 -5.52
C VAL A 31 -33.82 -20.56 -4.05
N GLY A 32 -33.13 -19.86 -3.16
CA GLY A 32 -33.34 -19.86 -1.71
C GLY A 32 -34.30 -18.75 -1.28
N THR A 33 -33.78 -17.75 -0.58
CA THR A 33 -34.48 -16.50 -0.27
C THR A 33 -34.25 -15.44 -1.35
N TRP A 34 -35.21 -14.53 -1.52
CA TRP A 34 -35.17 -13.42 -2.48
C TRP A 34 -35.89 -12.19 -1.90
N SER A 35 -35.52 -10.99 -2.37
CA SER A 35 -36.18 -9.74 -1.99
C SER A 35 -37.63 -9.68 -2.50
N ALA A 36 -38.51 -8.93 -1.82
CA ALA A 36 -39.94 -8.88 -2.14
C ALA A 36 -40.26 -8.44 -3.59
N GLN A 37 -39.39 -7.63 -4.18
CA GLN A 37 -39.47 -7.08 -5.52
C GLN A 37 -38.92 -8.01 -6.62
N ALA A 38 -38.32 -9.15 -6.26
CA ALA A 38 -37.77 -10.08 -7.24
C ALA A 38 -38.87 -10.64 -8.15
N THR A 39 -38.67 -10.56 -9.46
CA THR A 39 -39.58 -11.09 -10.47
C THR A 39 -39.30 -12.56 -10.76
N LYS A 40 -40.24 -13.26 -11.40
CA LYS A 40 -40.00 -14.67 -11.80
C LYS A 40 -38.86 -14.78 -12.80
N GLU A 41 -38.73 -13.78 -13.66
CA GLU A 41 -37.69 -13.63 -14.65
C GLU A 41 -36.32 -13.49 -13.97
N ASP A 42 -36.23 -12.73 -12.88
CA ASP A 42 -35.00 -12.65 -12.08
C ASP A 42 -34.61 -14.00 -11.49
N LEU A 43 -35.58 -14.71 -10.89
CA LEU A 43 -35.33 -16.01 -10.28
C LEU A 43 -34.89 -17.05 -11.31
N GLN A 44 -35.53 -17.05 -12.48
CA GLN A 44 -35.19 -17.94 -13.59
C GLN A 44 -33.80 -17.61 -14.14
N PHE A 45 -33.49 -16.33 -14.35
CA PHE A 45 -32.19 -15.90 -14.83
C PHE A 45 -31.07 -16.33 -13.89
N ILE A 46 -31.22 -16.12 -12.58
CA ILE A 46 -30.23 -16.56 -11.58
C ILE A 46 -30.08 -18.08 -11.60
N ALA A 47 -31.17 -18.83 -11.75
CA ALA A 47 -31.09 -20.30 -11.85
C ALA A 47 -30.34 -20.80 -13.10
N GLU A 48 -30.27 -19.99 -14.16
CA GLU A 48 -29.55 -20.29 -15.40
C GLU A 48 -28.07 -19.90 -15.35
N VAL A 49 -27.74 -18.77 -14.70
CA VAL A 49 -26.38 -18.20 -14.75
C VAL A 49 -25.53 -18.46 -13.50
N ALA A 50 -26.14 -18.81 -12.37
CA ALA A 50 -25.39 -19.07 -11.14
C ALA A 50 -24.56 -20.36 -11.26
N PRO A 51 -23.28 -20.36 -10.86
CA PRO A 51 -22.44 -21.54 -10.95
C PRO A 51 -22.92 -22.62 -9.98
N THR A 52 -23.12 -23.83 -10.50
CA THR A 52 -23.41 -25.03 -9.69
C THR A 52 -22.14 -25.77 -9.27
N HIS A 53 -20.96 -25.25 -9.62
CA HIS A 53 -19.69 -25.83 -9.26
C HIS A 53 -18.59 -24.76 -9.22
N ILE A 54 -17.75 -24.79 -8.19
CA ILE A 54 -16.51 -24.01 -8.11
C ILE A 54 -15.43 -25.01 -7.72
N GLU A 55 -14.56 -25.34 -8.66
CA GLU A 55 -13.46 -26.26 -8.41
C GLU A 55 -12.30 -25.51 -7.74
N THR A 56 -12.06 -25.82 -6.47
CA THR A 56 -10.98 -25.17 -5.71
C THR A 56 -9.61 -25.68 -6.16
N VAL A 57 -8.60 -24.81 -6.10
CA VAL A 57 -7.21 -25.18 -6.42
C VAL A 57 -6.70 -26.27 -5.49
N THR A 58 -7.02 -26.14 -4.19
CA THR A 58 -6.67 -27.13 -3.16
C THR A 58 -7.94 -27.86 -2.73
N PRO A 59 -7.94 -29.21 -2.73
CA PRO A 59 -9.03 -29.99 -2.14
C PRO A 59 -9.12 -29.75 -0.64
N PHE A 60 -10.33 -29.81 -0.08
CA PHE A 60 -10.56 -29.69 1.36
C PHE A 60 -11.57 -30.73 1.85
N ASP A 61 -11.50 -31.06 3.14
CA ASP A 61 -12.45 -31.96 3.80
C ASP A 61 -13.47 -31.19 4.66
N ASP A 62 -14.31 -31.91 5.40
CA ASP A 62 -15.36 -31.30 6.23
C ASP A 62 -14.83 -30.60 7.50
N PHE A 63 -13.59 -30.91 7.91
CA PHE A 63 -12.93 -30.41 9.13
C PHE A 63 -12.10 -29.14 8.89
N ILE A 64 -12.18 -28.57 7.68
CA ILE A 64 -11.59 -27.28 7.34
C ILE A 64 -11.89 -26.20 8.39
N SER A 65 -10.84 -25.46 8.78
CA SER A 65 -10.90 -24.41 9.80
C SER A 65 -11.66 -23.17 9.29
N SER A 66 -12.09 -22.30 10.20
CA SER A 66 -12.76 -21.04 9.80
C SER A 66 -11.85 -20.12 9.00
N GLU A 67 -10.54 -20.11 9.29
CA GLU A 67 -9.54 -19.33 8.55
C GLU A 67 -9.37 -19.87 7.13
N ASP A 68 -9.27 -21.19 6.99
CA ASP A 68 -9.15 -21.84 5.69
C ASP A 68 -10.45 -21.71 4.86
N ILE A 69 -11.62 -21.70 5.51
CA ILE A 69 -12.91 -21.40 4.85
C ILE A 69 -12.89 -19.98 4.27
N ASP A 70 -12.38 -18.99 5.02
CA ASP A 70 -12.29 -17.61 4.51
C ASP A 70 -11.32 -17.50 3.33
N ALA A 71 -10.26 -18.31 3.32
CA ALA A 71 -9.27 -18.39 2.26
C ALA A 71 -9.74 -19.14 1.01
N LEU A 72 -10.89 -19.83 1.05
CA LEU A 72 -11.45 -20.48 -0.13
C LEU A 72 -11.71 -19.45 -1.25
N PRO A 73 -11.61 -19.87 -2.53
CA PRO A 73 -11.86 -18.97 -3.66
C PRO A 73 -13.22 -18.29 -3.55
N ARG A 74 -13.21 -16.96 -3.67
CA ARG A 74 -14.42 -16.15 -3.76
C ARG A 74 -14.57 -15.68 -5.21
N ARG A 75 -15.47 -16.34 -5.95
CA ARG A 75 -15.83 -15.96 -7.32
C ARG A 75 -16.81 -14.81 -7.23
N PHE A 76 -16.32 -13.60 -7.45
CA PHE A 76 -17.10 -12.39 -7.49
C PHE A 76 -17.17 -11.91 -8.93
N GLU A 77 -18.39 -11.84 -9.45
CA GLU A 77 -18.67 -11.49 -10.83
C GLU A 77 -19.51 -10.22 -10.87
N TYR A 78 -19.12 -9.30 -11.75
CA TYR A 78 -19.95 -8.17 -12.14
C TYR A 78 -20.24 -8.24 -13.63
N ARG A 79 -21.53 -8.25 -13.99
CA ARG A 79 -22.03 -8.41 -15.35
C ARG A 79 -22.96 -7.25 -15.72
N PRO A 80 -22.56 -6.35 -16.63
CA PRO A 80 -23.46 -5.39 -17.25
C PRO A 80 -24.53 -6.13 -18.07
N LEU A 81 -25.79 -5.70 -17.99
CA LEU A 81 -26.92 -6.23 -18.77
C LEU A 81 -27.64 -5.05 -19.45
N ALA A 82 -28.53 -5.34 -20.39
CA ALA A 82 -29.36 -4.29 -20.99
C ALA A 82 -30.23 -3.60 -19.92
N GLY A 83 -29.93 -2.33 -19.64
CA GLY A 83 -30.67 -1.49 -18.69
C GLY A 83 -30.51 -1.82 -17.20
N ARG A 84 -29.66 -2.79 -16.84
CA ARG A 84 -29.41 -3.20 -15.45
C ARG A 84 -28.02 -3.82 -15.30
N SER A 85 -27.57 -4.13 -14.10
CA SER A 85 -26.38 -4.98 -13.93
C SER A 85 -26.60 -6.05 -12.87
N LEU A 86 -25.76 -7.07 -12.90
CA LEU A 86 -25.78 -8.19 -11.97
C LEU A 86 -24.44 -8.28 -11.25
N ILE A 87 -24.50 -8.36 -9.93
CA ILE A 87 -23.38 -8.72 -9.06
C ILE A 87 -23.66 -10.13 -8.53
N MET A 88 -22.67 -11.02 -8.59
CA MET A 88 -22.77 -12.34 -7.98
C MET A 88 -21.54 -12.64 -7.14
N GLN A 89 -21.73 -13.00 -5.87
CA GLN A 89 -20.69 -13.63 -5.06
C GLN A 89 -21.02 -15.09 -4.87
N SER A 90 -20.19 -15.95 -5.46
CA SER A 90 -20.31 -17.40 -5.39
C SER A 90 -19.14 -17.99 -4.60
N VAL A 91 -19.44 -18.81 -3.60
CA VAL A 91 -18.42 -19.43 -2.73
C VAL A 91 -18.65 -20.93 -2.59
N PRO A 92 -17.58 -21.75 -2.44
CA PRO A 92 -17.74 -23.12 -2.01
C PRO A 92 -18.47 -23.19 -0.66
N ALA A 93 -19.48 -24.04 -0.57
CA ALA A 93 -20.35 -24.16 0.61
C ALA A 93 -20.24 -25.53 1.31
N GLY A 94 -19.26 -26.35 0.90
CA GLY A 94 -19.02 -27.69 1.43
C GLY A 94 -19.99 -28.75 0.89
N LYS A 95 -20.37 -29.72 1.73
CA LYS A 95 -21.36 -30.74 1.37
C LYS A 95 -22.78 -30.19 1.40
N ASP A 96 -23.61 -30.65 0.47
CA ASP A 96 -25.04 -30.36 0.45
C ASP A 96 -25.80 -31.13 1.55
N ALA A 97 -27.11 -30.87 1.67
CA ALA A 97 -27.96 -31.51 2.68
C ALA A 97 -28.08 -33.04 2.54
N THR A 98 -27.64 -33.62 1.41
CA THR A 98 -27.59 -35.07 1.16
C THR A 98 -26.20 -35.67 1.36
N GLY A 99 -25.20 -34.85 1.72
CA GLY A 99 -23.82 -35.26 1.92
C GLY A 99 -22.97 -35.28 0.64
N ARG A 100 -23.51 -34.80 -0.50
CA ARG A 100 -22.74 -34.72 -1.75
C ARG A 100 -21.78 -33.53 -1.67
N PRO A 101 -20.49 -33.70 -2.01
CA PRO A 101 -19.54 -32.59 -2.03
C PRO A 101 -19.84 -31.62 -3.17
N GLY A 102 -19.21 -30.45 -3.12
CA GLY A 102 -19.24 -29.47 -4.22
C GLY A 102 -20.46 -28.56 -4.25
N ASN A 103 -21.11 -28.32 -3.11
CA ASN A 103 -22.13 -27.29 -3.02
C ASN A 103 -21.50 -25.90 -3.19
N VAL A 104 -22.22 -25.00 -3.85
CA VAL A 104 -21.85 -23.61 -4.06
C VAL A 104 -23.00 -22.77 -3.57
N PHE A 105 -22.69 -21.71 -2.83
CA PHE A 105 -23.67 -20.71 -2.44
C PHE A 105 -23.43 -19.43 -3.24
N THR A 106 -24.46 -18.95 -3.93
CA THR A 106 -24.45 -17.70 -4.69
C THR A 106 -25.38 -16.70 -4.02
N HIS A 107 -24.88 -15.50 -3.72
CA HIS A 107 -25.68 -14.31 -3.44
C HIS A 107 -25.60 -13.39 -4.67
N ALA A 108 -26.73 -13.21 -5.35
CA ALA A 108 -26.88 -12.37 -6.52
C ALA A 108 -27.63 -11.08 -6.18
N VAL A 109 -27.20 -9.96 -6.77
CA VAL A 109 -27.81 -8.64 -6.61
C VAL A 109 -27.96 -8.00 -7.98
N PHE A 110 -29.19 -7.67 -8.38
CA PHE A 110 -29.44 -6.81 -9.53
C PHE A 110 -29.46 -5.35 -9.12
N ASP A 111 -28.77 -4.53 -9.90
CA ASP A 111 -28.92 -3.08 -9.93
C ASP A 111 -29.81 -2.70 -11.13
N GLY A 112 -31.06 -2.36 -10.86
CA GLY A 112 -32.04 -1.95 -11.87
C GLY A 112 -31.91 -0.51 -12.35
N ASP A 113 -30.94 0.26 -11.84
CA ASP A 113 -30.74 1.66 -12.22
C ASP A 113 -29.25 1.97 -12.47
N LEU A 114 -28.89 1.97 -13.75
CA LEU A 114 -27.53 2.31 -14.20
C LEU A 114 -27.27 3.81 -14.29
N GLU A 115 -28.28 4.66 -14.14
CA GLU A 115 -28.15 6.12 -14.19
C GLU A 115 -27.79 6.70 -12.83
N SER A 116 -28.37 6.16 -11.76
CA SER A 116 -27.99 6.54 -10.40
C SER A 116 -26.59 6.02 -10.06
N PRO A 117 -25.73 6.83 -9.40
CA PRO A 117 -24.40 6.40 -9.01
C PRO A 117 -24.46 5.25 -8.00
N LEU A 118 -23.39 4.45 -7.95
CA LEU A 118 -23.14 3.50 -6.86
C LEU A 118 -22.57 4.24 -5.66
N GLU A 119 -23.01 3.92 -4.45
CA GLU A 119 -22.37 4.38 -3.21
C GLU A 119 -20.92 3.87 -3.12
N SER A 120 -20.70 2.66 -3.62
CA SER A 120 -19.40 2.01 -3.69
C SER A 120 -18.45 2.56 -4.77
N VAL A 121 -18.92 3.50 -5.58
CA VAL A 121 -18.25 4.10 -6.77
C VAL A 121 -18.03 3.09 -7.90
N TYR A 122 -17.34 1.99 -7.64
CA TYR A 122 -17.04 0.93 -8.60
C TYR A 122 -17.63 -0.42 -8.15
N PRO A 123 -18.14 -1.26 -9.08
CA PRO A 123 -18.68 -2.57 -8.71
C PRO A 123 -17.72 -3.48 -7.95
N ILE A 124 -16.42 -3.44 -8.28
CA ILE A 124 -15.40 -4.24 -7.60
C ILE A 124 -15.23 -3.88 -6.12
N SER A 125 -15.57 -2.64 -5.72
CA SER A 125 -15.54 -2.21 -4.33
C SER A 125 -16.49 -3.02 -3.43
N LEU A 126 -17.44 -3.76 -4.00
CA LEU A 126 -18.37 -4.65 -3.29
C LEU A 126 -17.80 -6.05 -3.04
N TYR A 127 -16.60 -6.37 -3.56
CA TYR A 127 -15.93 -7.64 -3.32
C TYR A 127 -15.71 -7.88 -1.82
N ARG A 128 -16.11 -9.07 -1.34
CA ARG A 128 -16.12 -9.40 0.11
C ARG A 128 -16.97 -8.44 0.96
N SER A 129 -17.99 -7.83 0.38
CA SER A 129 -18.99 -7.08 1.14
C SER A 129 -19.53 -7.92 2.31
N PRO A 130 -19.67 -7.34 3.51
CA PRO A 130 -20.25 -8.05 4.65
C PRO A 130 -21.74 -8.40 4.47
N ASP A 131 -22.41 -7.79 3.48
CA ASP A 131 -23.83 -8.05 3.19
C ASP A 131 -24.01 -9.18 2.16
N LEU A 132 -22.93 -9.56 1.47
CA LEU A 132 -22.92 -10.69 0.56
C LEU A 132 -22.61 -11.98 1.33
N LEU A 133 -23.69 -12.70 1.66
CA LEU A 133 -23.66 -13.96 2.41
C LEU A 133 -22.68 -15.00 1.85
N THR A 134 -21.90 -15.62 2.75
CA THR A 134 -21.01 -16.75 2.44
C THR A 134 -21.17 -17.90 3.45
N PRO A 135 -22.35 -18.51 3.54
CA PRO A 135 -22.59 -19.62 4.45
C PRO A 135 -21.78 -20.86 4.04
N PHE A 136 -21.22 -21.56 5.02
CA PHE A 136 -20.50 -22.80 4.81
C PHE A 136 -21.15 -23.94 5.61
N ARG A 137 -21.30 -25.10 4.97
CA ARG A 137 -22.04 -26.30 5.43
C ARG A 137 -23.56 -26.18 5.29
N ALA A 138 -24.20 -27.33 5.12
CA ALA A 138 -25.63 -27.45 4.87
C ALA A 138 -26.52 -26.72 5.89
N ALA A 139 -26.18 -26.75 7.19
CA ALA A 139 -26.98 -26.05 8.21
C ALA A 139 -27.01 -24.53 7.98
N ALA A 140 -25.86 -23.90 7.76
CA ALA A 140 -25.76 -22.47 7.51
C ALA A 140 -26.39 -22.09 6.16
N VAL A 141 -26.17 -22.91 5.11
CA VAL A 141 -26.78 -22.70 3.78
C VAL A 141 -28.30 -22.68 3.89
N ASN A 142 -28.90 -23.64 4.58
CA ASN A 142 -30.37 -23.71 4.72
C ASN A 142 -30.96 -22.67 5.66
N ALA A 143 -30.14 -22.02 6.51
CA ALA A 143 -30.55 -20.95 7.41
C ALA A 143 -30.26 -19.55 6.84
N ALA A 144 -29.72 -19.46 5.63
CA ALA A 144 -29.37 -18.19 5.01
C ALA A 144 -30.63 -17.40 4.62
N GLU A 145 -30.80 -16.23 5.22
CA GLU A 145 -31.90 -15.31 4.94
C GLU A 145 -31.37 -13.95 4.48
N LEU A 146 -32.07 -13.34 3.51
CA LEU A 146 -31.79 -11.98 3.06
C LEU A 146 -32.53 -10.96 3.96
N PRO A 147 -31.92 -9.80 4.24
CA PRO A 147 -32.63 -8.69 4.89
C PRO A 147 -33.85 -8.25 4.08
N LEU A 148 -34.94 -7.89 4.78
CA LEU A 148 -36.21 -7.47 4.14
C LEU A 148 -36.07 -6.14 3.37
N ASP A 149 -35.11 -5.32 3.74
CA ASP A 149 -34.83 -3.97 3.22
C ASP A 149 -33.44 -3.88 2.57
N ALA A 150 -32.94 -4.99 2.02
CA ALA A 150 -31.63 -5.05 1.36
C ALA A 150 -31.52 -4.03 0.20
N GLY A 151 -30.57 -3.09 0.34
CA GLY A 151 -30.19 -2.10 -0.67
C GLY A 151 -28.85 -2.42 -1.33
N GLU A 152 -28.11 -1.40 -1.81
CA GLU A 152 -26.74 -1.61 -2.31
C GLU A 152 -25.91 -2.32 -1.22
N PRO A 153 -25.20 -3.41 -1.52
CA PRO A 153 -24.32 -4.05 -0.55
C PRO A 153 -23.28 -3.04 -0.03
N ARG A 154 -22.94 -3.10 1.26
CA ARG A 154 -21.87 -2.26 1.80
C ARG A 154 -20.53 -2.53 1.13
N ILE A 155 -19.70 -1.50 1.06
CA ILE A 155 -18.33 -1.57 0.56
C ILE A 155 -17.54 -2.66 1.30
N GLY A 156 -16.81 -3.47 0.54
CA GLY A 156 -15.91 -4.50 1.04
C GLY A 156 -14.55 -3.93 1.48
N PRO A 157 -13.69 -4.75 2.12
CA PRO A 157 -12.44 -4.26 2.71
C PRO A 157 -11.30 -4.00 1.71
N MET A 158 -11.48 -4.32 0.42
CA MET A 158 -10.41 -4.33 -0.60
C MET A 158 -10.45 -3.10 -1.52
N THR A 159 -10.67 -1.91 -0.96
CA THR A 159 -10.88 -0.66 -1.73
C THR A 159 -9.72 0.33 -1.68
N ASP A 160 -8.68 0.05 -0.90
CA ASP A 160 -7.50 0.92 -0.79
C ASP A 160 -6.79 1.01 -2.17
N LEU A 161 -6.93 2.18 -2.81
CA LEU A 161 -6.36 2.43 -4.13
C LEU A 161 -4.83 2.51 -4.09
N SER A 162 -4.25 3.04 -3.01
CA SER A 162 -2.80 3.08 -2.85
C SER A 162 -2.22 1.67 -2.78
N LEU A 163 -2.85 0.78 -2.00
CA LEU A 163 -2.46 -0.63 -1.96
C LEU A 163 -2.70 -1.32 -3.31
N SER A 164 -3.84 -1.04 -3.97
CA SER A 164 -4.16 -1.59 -5.28
C SER A 164 -3.08 -1.30 -6.33
N TRP A 165 -2.60 -0.06 -6.37
CA TRP A 165 -1.52 0.33 -7.26
C TRP A 165 -0.14 -0.16 -6.81
N MET A 166 0.10 -0.28 -5.50
CA MET A 166 1.31 -0.91 -4.95
C MET A 166 1.45 -2.37 -5.41
N MET A 167 0.34 -3.11 -5.52
CA MET A 167 0.33 -4.48 -6.06
C MET A 167 0.82 -4.57 -7.52
N ILE A 168 0.67 -3.48 -8.28
CA ILE A 168 1.04 -3.39 -9.69
C ILE A 168 2.45 -2.83 -9.87
N ASP A 169 2.87 -1.83 -9.10
CA ASP A 169 4.10 -1.08 -9.39
C ASP A 169 5.31 -1.46 -8.53
N SER A 170 5.11 -2.10 -7.37
CA SER A 170 6.19 -2.24 -6.39
C SER A 170 6.14 -3.49 -5.51
N MET A 171 4.99 -3.93 -4.98
CA MET A 171 4.92 -5.00 -3.97
C MET A 171 5.51 -6.33 -4.47
N PHE A 172 5.32 -6.65 -5.75
CA PHE A 172 5.84 -7.85 -6.40
C PHE A 172 6.73 -7.51 -7.61
N GLY A 173 7.38 -6.35 -7.56
CA GLY A 173 8.11 -5.77 -8.69
C GLY A 173 7.22 -4.95 -9.63
N ASP A 174 7.84 -4.37 -10.66
CA ASP A 174 7.15 -3.52 -11.65
C ASP A 174 6.37 -4.39 -12.65
N ARG A 175 5.06 -4.51 -12.44
CA ARG A 175 4.10 -5.23 -13.29
C ARG A 175 3.25 -4.29 -14.15
N ARG A 176 3.67 -3.02 -14.30
CA ARG A 176 2.90 -2.00 -15.05
C ARG A 176 2.73 -2.36 -16.51
N GLN A 177 3.71 -3.00 -17.14
CA GLN A 177 3.60 -3.42 -18.54
C GLN A 177 2.46 -4.42 -18.74
N GLN A 178 2.29 -5.38 -17.84
CA GLN A 178 1.17 -6.32 -17.87
C GLN A 178 -0.17 -5.62 -17.61
N PHE A 179 -0.18 -4.62 -16.74
CA PHE A 179 -1.37 -3.78 -16.53
C PHE A 179 -1.77 -3.00 -17.79
N TYR A 180 -0.80 -2.43 -18.50
CA TYR A 180 -1.06 -1.75 -19.78
C TYR A 180 -1.55 -2.70 -20.87
N GLN A 181 -1.01 -3.92 -20.92
CA GLN A 181 -1.49 -4.96 -21.84
C GLN A 181 -2.92 -5.40 -21.53
N LEU A 182 -3.28 -5.45 -20.25
CA LEU A 182 -4.65 -5.72 -19.84
C LEU A 182 -5.60 -4.63 -20.38
N GLN A 183 -5.23 -3.36 -20.22
CA GLN A 183 -6.00 -2.24 -20.77
C GLN A 183 -6.07 -2.32 -22.31
N ASP A 184 -4.98 -2.67 -22.98
CA ASP A 184 -4.93 -2.83 -24.45
C ASP A 184 -5.85 -3.94 -24.94
N ALA A 185 -5.85 -5.10 -24.27
CA ALA A 185 -6.70 -6.24 -24.61
C ALA A 185 -8.20 -5.87 -24.47
N LEU A 186 -8.55 -5.17 -23.39
CA LEU A 186 -9.92 -4.71 -23.16
C LEU A 186 -10.33 -3.64 -24.18
N GLN A 187 -9.44 -2.71 -24.52
CA GLN A 187 -9.73 -1.66 -25.49
C GLN A 187 -9.87 -2.21 -26.92
N ALA A 188 -9.06 -3.21 -27.31
CA ALA A 188 -9.18 -3.88 -28.60
C ALA A 188 -10.52 -4.62 -28.74
N GLY A 189 -10.93 -5.30 -27.67
CA GLY A 189 -12.28 -5.87 -27.54
C GLY A 189 -12.60 -7.04 -28.48
N ASP A 190 -11.61 -7.59 -29.17
CA ASP A 190 -11.76 -8.74 -30.08
C ASP A 190 -11.76 -10.08 -29.35
N LYS A 191 -11.17 -10.12 -28.14
CA LYS A 191 -11.00 -11.30 -27.29
C LYS A 191 -11.29 -10.99 -25.83
N ALA A 192 -11.59 -12.03 -25.05
CA ALA A 192 -11.65 -11.88 -23.58
C ALA A 192 -10.24 -11.78 -22.99
N ALA A 193 -10.06 -10.90 -22.02
CA ALA A 193 -8.82 -10.82 -21.26
C ALA A 193 -8.84 -11.87 -20.15
N VAL A 194 -7.73 -12.60 -20.01
CA VAL A 194 -7.51 -13.55 -18.92
C VAL A 194 -6.28 -13.13 -18.15
N LEU A 195 -6.46 -12.79 -16.88
CA LEU A 195 -5.39 -12.39 -15.98
C LEU A 195 -5.02 -13.56 -15.07
N VAL A 196 -3.74 -13.96 -15.08
CA VAL A 196 -3.26 -15.12 -14.33
C VAL A 196 -2.76 -14.67 -12.96
N LEU A 197 -3.49 -15.03 -11.89
CA LEU A 197 -3.17 -14.65 -10.51
C LEU A 197 -3.50 -15.78 -9.54
N ASN A 198 -2.67 -15.97 -8.52
CA ASN A 198 -2.82 -17.08 -7.56
C ASN A 198 -3.78 -16.77 -6.39
N SER A 199 -4.38 -15.58 -6.35
CA SER A 199 -5.25 -15.13 -5.26
C SER A 199 -6.43 -14.31 -5.76
N THR A 200 -7.63 -14.61 -5.28
CA THR A 200 -8.84 -13.81 -5.57
C THR A 200 -8.81 -12.44 -4.90
N ASN A 201 -8.00 -12.26 -3.85
CA ASN A 201 -7.80 -10.95 -3.23
C ASN A 201 -6.86 -10.08 -4.08
N GLU A 202 -5.81 -10.68 -4.66
CA GLU A 202 -4.96 -9.98 -5.63
C GLU A 202 -5.76 -9.56 -6.87
N ALA A 203 -6.67 -10.43 -7.35
CA ALA A 203 -7.61 -10.11 -8.42
C ALA A 203 -8.41 -8.83 -8.13
N ALA A 204 -8.91 -8.68 -6.91
CA ALA A 204 -9.67 -7.50 -6.51
C ALA A 204 -8.84 -6.22 -6.56
N TYR A 205 -7.59 -6.25 -6.09
CA TYR A 205 -6.68 -5.10 -6.19
C TYR A 205 -6.36 -4.72 -7.64
N TRP A 206 -6.13 -5.69 -8.52
CA TRP A 206 -5.93 -5.44 -9.94
C TRP A 206 -7.17 -4.79 -10.60
N LEU A 207 -8.36 -5.31 -10.28
CA LEU A 207 -9.63 -4.77 -10.78
C LEU A 207 -9.94 -3.38 -10.20
N GLN A 208 -9.58 -3.11 -8.94
CA GLN A 208 -9.72 -1.80 -8.30
C GLN A 208 -8.82 -0.76 -8.98
N ALA A 209 -7.55 -1.10 -9.22
CA ALA A 209 -6.64 -0.24 -9.98
C ALA A 209 -7.12 -0.02 -11.43
N LEU A 210 -7.55 -1.08 -12.12
CA LEU A 210 -8.14 -0.98 -13.46
C LEU A 210 -9.35 -0.03 -13.47
N SER A 211 -10.28 -0.22 -12.54
CA SER A 211 -11.48 0.61 -12.40
C SER A 211 -11.13 2.07 -12.11
N SER A 212 -10.06 2.34 -11.35
CA SER A 212 -9.60 3.71 -11.06
C SER A 212 -9.10 4.49 -12.27
N THR A 213 -8.86 3.81 -13.41
CA THR A 213 -8.51 4.45 -14.69
C THR A 213 -9.70 4.63 -15.62
N LEU A 214 -10.91 4.35 -15.12
CA LEU A 214 -12.20 4.49 -15.80
C LEU A 214 -13.12 5.39 -14.98
N THR A 215 -14.07 6.04 -15.64
CA THR A 215 -15.19 6.63 -14.91
C THR A 215 -16.06 5.53 -14.30
N PRO A 216 -16.79 5.82 -13.20
CA PRO A 216 -17.79 4.90 -12.66
C PRO A 216 -18.80 4.40 -13.71
N ASN A 217 -19.15 5.26 -14.68
CA ASN A 217 -20.04 4.91 -15.78
C ASN A 217 -19.44 3.87 -16.72
N GLU A 218 -18.19 4.07 -17.16
CA GLU A 218 -17.47 3.15 -18.05
C GLU A 218 -17.25 1.80 -17.36
N ALA A 219 -16.82 1.81 -16.10
CA ALA A 219 -16.63 0.57 -15.33
C ALA A 219 -17.94 -0.23 -15.19
N ARG A 220 -19.09 0.44 -15.04
CA ARG A 220 -20.40 -0.21 -14.91
C ARG A 220 -20.99 -0.71 -16.24
N ARG A 221 -20.73 -0.04 -17.35
CA ARG A 221 -21.35 -0.37 -18.65
C ARG A 221 -20.45 -1.24 -19.53
N LEU A 222 -19.14 -1.00 -19.49
CA LEU A 222 -18.20 -1.57 -20.45
C LEU A 222 -17.42 -2.76 -19.90
N LEU A 223 -17.30 -2.91 -18.58
CA LEU A 223 -16.47 -3.96 -17.97
C LEU A 223 -17.32 -5.07 -17.35
N HIS A 224 -17.20 -6.28 -17.91
CA HIS A 224 -17.63 -7.52 -17.28
C HIS A 224 -16.40 -8.20 -16.66
N PHE A 225 -16.48 -8.65 -15.41
CA PHE A 225 -15.36 -9.34 -14.79
C PHE A 225 -15.76 -10.46 -13.83
N SER A 226 -14.85 -11.42 -13.65
CA SER A 226 -14.91 -12.45 -12.60
C SER A 226 -13.56 -12.61 -11.92
N THR A 227 -13.52 -12.57 -10.59
CA THR A 227 -12.29 -12.67 -9.78
C THR A 227 -11.72 -14.09 -9.70
N PHE A 228 -12.45 -15.10 -10.18
CA PHE A 228 -12.01 -16.49 -10.18
C PHE A 228 -12.76 -17.33 -11.20
N GLU A 229 -12.02 -17.95 -12.12
CA GLU A 229 -12.47 -18.99 -13.03
C GLU A 229 -11.39 -20.08 -13.14
N ARG A 230 -11.81 -21.30 -13.50
CA ARG A 230 -10.87 -22.35 -13.90
C ARG A 230 -10.75 -22.36 -15.41
N ALA A 231 -9.57 -22.65 -15.95
CA ALA A 231 -9.36 -22.68 -17.40
C ALA A 231 -10.29 -23.70 -18.08
N ALA A 232 -10.48 -24.87 -17.46
CA ALA A 232 -11.33 -25.95 -17.99
C ALA A 232 -12.81 -25.57 -18.13
N THR A 233 -13.29 -24.61 -17.32
CA THR A 233 -14.68 -24.15 -17.33
C THR A 233 -14.79 -22.66 -17.65
N LEU A 234 -13.77 -22.11 -18.34
CA LEU A 234 -13.70 -20.69 -18.60
C LEU A 234 -14.95 -20.26 -19.41
N PRO A 235 -15.70 -19.25 -18.94
CA PRO A 235 -16.89 -18.81 -19.65
C PRO A 235 -16.55 -18.33 -21.06
N ALA A 236 -17.35 -18.74 -22.03
CA ALA A 236 -17.29 -18.12 -23.35
C ALA A 236 -17.76 -16.66 -23.23
N PRO A 237 -17.06 -15.69 -23.82
CA PRO A 237 -17.53 -14.31 -23.82
C PRO A 237 -18.91 -14.24 -24.50
N ASP A 238 -19.88 -13.66 -23.80
CA ASP A 238 -21.22 -13.48 -24.34
C ASP A 238 -21.18 -12.45 -25.47
N LYS A 239 -21.31 -12.92 -26.70
CA LYS A 239 -21.25 -12.06 -27.90
C LYS A 239 -22.46 -11.12 -28.01
N SER A 240 -23.52 -11.35 -27.22
CA SER A 240 -24.66 -10.44 -27.15
C SER A 240 -24.42 -9.27 -26.18
N MET A 241 -23.39 -9.37 -25.33
CA MET A 241 -22.99 -8.29 -24.44
C MET A 241 -22.03 -7.32 -25.15
N GLU A 242 -22.29 -6.02 -25.03
CA GLU A 242 -21.36 -4.98 -25.49
C GLU A 242 -20.14 -4.85 -24.57
N ALA A 243 -20.27 -5.29 -23.32
CA ALA A 243 -19.21 -5.24 -22.32
C ALA A 243 -18.05 -6.21 -22.64
N ARG A 244 -16.84 -5.79 -22.30
CA ARG A 244 -15.61 -6.56 -22.47
C ARG A 244 -15.33 -7.37 -21.22
N SER A 245 -14.95 -8.63 -21.43
CA SER A 245 -14.81 -9.61 -20.35
C SER A 245 -13.37 -9.72 -19.86
N LEU A 246 -13.20 -9.69 -18.54
CA LEU A 246 -11.96 -9.99 -17.83
C LEU A 246 -12.18 -11.14 -16.84
N PHE A 247 -11.49 -12.26 -17.06
CA PHE A 247 -11.53 -13.40 -16.15
C PHE A 247 -10.19 -13.57 -15.45
N VAL A 248 -10.22 -13.90 -14.16
CA VAL A 248 -9.00 -14.21 -13.40
C VAL A 248 -8.89 -15.72 -13.22
N VAL A 249 -7.75 -16.29 -13.60
CA VAL A 249 -7.48 -17.73 -13.58
C VAL A 249 -6.25 -18.02 -12.73
N PRO A 250 -6.24 -19.06 -11.87
CA PRO A 250 -5.09 -19.41 -11.06
C PRO A 250 -3.89 -19.85 -11.92
N GLY A 251 -2.67 -19.57 -11.46
CA GLY A 251 -1.44 -19.92 -12.18
C GLY A 251 -1.25 -21.41 -12.43
N ILE A 252 -1.87 -22.28 -11.62
CA ILE A 252 -1.87 -23.73 -11.82
C ILE A 252 -2.57 -24.16 -13.12
N ASP A 253 -3.52 -23.36 -13.60
CA ASP A 253 -4.29 -23.62 -14.82
C ASP A 253 -3.65 -22.97 -16.06
N ARG A 254 -2.51 -22.29 -15.91
CA ARG A 254 -1.83 -21.50 -16.97
C ARG A 254 -1.65 -22.28 -18.26
N GLU A 255 -1.18 -23.52 -18.18
CA GLU A 255 -0.89 -24.34 -19.36
C GLU A 255 -2.15 -24.68 -20.16
N LEU A 256 -3.29 -24.86 -19.48
CA LEU A 256 -4.57 -25.17 -20.11
C LEU A 256 -5.11 -23.98 -20.92
N LEU A 257 -4.72 -22.74 -20.58
CA LEU A 257 -5.14 -21.54 -21.30
C LEU A 257 -4.56 -21.47 -22.72
N ALA A 258 -3.43 -22.12 -22.99
CA ALA A 258 -2.78 -22.10 -24.29
C ALA A 258 -3.65 -22.67 -25.42
N GLU A 259 -4.64 -23.49 -25.07
CA GLU A 259 -5.57 -24.13 -26.02
C GLU A 259 -6.72 -23.19 -26.45
N HIS A 260 -6.88 -22.03 -25.80
CA HIS A 260 -7.99 -21.11 -26.05
C HIS A 260 -7.60 -19.99 -27.05
N SER A 261 -8.14 -20.04 -28.27
CA SER A 261 -7.86 -19.05 -29.32
C SER A 261 -8.58 -17.70 -29.15
N GLY A 262 -9.67 -17.66 -28.36
CA GLY A 262 -10.54 -16.50 -28.15
C GLY A 262 -10.17 -15.61 -26.95
N ILE A 263 -8.99 -15.80 -26.37
CA ILE A 263 -8.53 -15.06 -25.19
C ILE A 263 -7.17 -14.38 -25.44
N VAL A 264 -6.88 -13.35 -24.64
CA VAL A 264 -5.55 -12.78 -24.46
C VAL A 264 -5.12 -13.09 -23.03
N ILE A 265 -3.96 -13.71 -22.86
CA ILE A 265 -3.42 -14.09 -21.55
C ILE A 265 -2.47 -12.99 -21.07
N ILE A 266 -2.72 -12.47 -19.87
CA ILE A 266 -1.87 -11.51 -19.17
C ILE A 266 -1.33 -12.23 -17.94
N ASP A 267 0.00 -12.39 -17.88
CA ASP A 267 0.67 -13.08 -16.78
C ASP A 267 1.75 -12.18 -16.15
N PRO A 268 1.55 -11.68 -14.92
CA PRO A 268 2.52 -10.84 -14.23
C PRO A 268 3.82 -11.54 -13.81
N GLU A 269 3.86 -12.88 -13.78
CA GLU A 269 5.03 -13.64 -13.35
C GLU A 269 5.97 -14.00 -14.52
N ILE A 270 5.51 -13.87 -15.77
CA ILE A 270 6.30 -14.21 -16.95
C ILE A 270 6.92 -12.93 -17.53
N PRO A 271 8.26 -12.75 -17.46
CA PRO A 271 8.94 -11.65 -18.13
C PRO A 271 8.74 -11.80 -19.64
N GLN A 272 8.13 -10.80 -20.29
CA GLN A 272 7.95 -10.87 -21.72
C GLN A 272 9.27 -10.67 -22.47
N SER A 273 9.47 -11.48 -23.51
CA SER A 273 10.69 -11.53 -24.30
C SER A 273 10.90 -10.30 -25.19
N GLN A 274 9.91 -9.41 -25.30
CA GLN A 274 10.00 -8.14 -26.02
C GLN A 274 9.35 -7.01 -25.21
N PRO A 275 10.02 -5.85 -25.05
CA PRO A 275 9.44 -4.66 -24.41
C PRO A 275 8.46 -4.00 -25.39
N PHE A 276 7.27 -4.54 -25.52
CA PHE A 276 6.17 -3.81 -26.14
C PHE A 276 5.60 -2.87 -25.11
N GLY A 277 5.88 -1.57 -25.25
CA GLY A 277 5.18 -0.53 -24.49
C GLY A 277 3.68 -0.51 -24.82
N PRO A 278 2.89 0.32 -24.10
CA PRO A 278 1.45 0.41 -24.30
C PRO A 278 1.07 0.75 -25.76
N GLN A 279 0.07 0.05 -26.29
CA GLN A 279 -0.37 0.18 -27.69
C GLN A 279 -1.66 1.01 -27.83
N GLY A 280 -2.63 0.77 -26.96
CA GLY A 280 -3.90 1.46 -26.91
C GLY A 280 -3.79 2.90 -26.42
N SER A 281 -4.75 3.74 -26.76
CA SER A 281 -4.78 5.12 -26.26
C SER A 281 -5.00 5.16 -24.74
N TRP A 282 -5.82 4.25 -24.20
CA TRP A 282 -6.14 4.21 -22.77
C TRP A 282 -4.92 3.87 -21.92
N SER A 283 -4.16 2.84 -22.33
CA SER A 283 -2.95 2.42 -21.63
C SER A 283 -1.82 3.44 -21.75
N ARG A 284 -1.64 4.07 -22.92
CA ARG A 284 -0.67 5.16 -23.10
C ARG A 284 -1.01 6.39 -22.26
N MET A 285 -2.29 6.73 -22.11
CA MET A 285 -2.71 7.82 -21.22
C MET A 285 -2.44 7.47 -19.76
N THR A 286 -2.68 6.23 -19.37
CA THR A 286 -2.39 5.74 -18.01
C THR A 286 -0.87 5.80 -17.76
N GLU A 287 -0.03 5.30 -18.66
CA GLU A 287 1.43 5.38 -18.58
C GLU A 287 1.94 6.82 -18.47
N GLY A 288 1.42 7.73 -19.28
CA GLY A 288 1.83 9.13 -19.20
C GLY A 288 1.41 9.80 -17.90
N LEU A 289 0.23 9.49 -17.35
CA LEU A 289 -0.18 9.97 -16.02
C LEU A 289 0.75 9.43 -14.92
N PHE A 290 1.16 8.16 -15.02
CA PHE A 290 2.20 7.59 -14.14
C PHE A 290 3.50 8.39 -14.18
N SER A 291 3.93 8.78 -15.37
CA SER A 291 5.17 9.53 -15.59
C SER A 291 5.10 10.98 -15.07
N ASP A 292 3.90 11.56 -14.97
CA ASP A 292 3.67 12.97 -14.60
C ASP A 292 3.30 13.20 -13.12
N GLY A 293 3.39 12.17 -12.28
CA GLY A 293 3.04 12.24 -10.85
C GLY A 293 1.60 11.82 -10.61
N PHE A 294 1.43 10.51 -10.55
CA PHE A 294 0.16 9.82 -10.38
C PHE A 294 -0.25 9.73 -8.90
N ASP A 295 -1.45 10.22 -8.60
CA ASP A 295 -2.16 9.99 -7.36
C ASP A 295 -3.52 9.36 -7.72
N ALA A 296 -3.78 8.17 -7.18
CA ALA A 296 -4.95 7.38 -7.54
C ALA A 296 -6.25 7.98 -7.01
N ASP A 297 -6.24 8.56 -5.81
CA ASP A 297 -7.42 9.16 -5.19
C ASP A 297 -7.77 10.48 -5.88
N GLU A 298 -6.76 11.31 -6.21
CA GLU A 298 -6.96 12.50 -7.02
C GLU A 298 -7.48 12.18 -8.42
N LEU A 299 -6.99 11.08 -9.02
CA LEU A 299 -7.42 10.63 -10.34
C LEU A 299 -8.91 10.27 -10.33
N VAL A 300 -9.38 9.45 -9.38
CA VAL A 300 -10.79 9.05 -9.31
C VAL A 300 -11.68 10.27 -9.10
N ALA A 301 -11.32 11.15 -8.16
CA ALA A 301 -12.07 12.38 -7.92
C ALA A 301 -12.08 13.29 -9.16
N GLY A 302 -10.96 13.35 -9.90
CA GLY A 302 -10.83 14.08 -11.15
C GLY A 302 -11.67 13.50 -12.29
N LEU A 303 -11.71 12.17 -12.43
CA LEU A 303 -12.52 11.44 -13.41
C LEU A 303 -14.01 11.71 -13.21
N ILE A 304 -14.48 11.66 -11.95
CA ILE A 304 -15.88 11.98 -11.62
C ILE A 304 -16.19 13.41 -12.05
N ARG A 305 -15.43 14.40 -11.55
CA ARG A 305 -15.65 15.83 -11.87
C ARG A 305 -15.61 16.12 -13.36
N ALA A 306 -14.68 15.53 -14.10
CA ALA A 306 -14.53 15.77 -15.54
C ALA A 306 -15.68 15.18 -16.38
N ASN A 307 -16.51 14.31 -15.81
CA ASN A 307 -17.57 13.57 -16.52
C ASN A 307 -18.97 13.75 -15.89
N GLU A 308 -19.14 14.63 -14.89
CA GLU A 308 -20.41 14.88 -14.19
C GLU A 308 -21.55 15.35 -15.11
N ASN A 309 -21.22 16.14 -16.15
CA ASN A 309 -22.21 16.82 -17.00
C ASN A 309 -22.39 16.16 -18.38
N LEU A 310 -22.09 14.86 -18.52
CA LEU A 310 -22.35 14.14 -19.76
C LEU A 310 -23.85 13.93 -19.97
N ASP A 311 -24.32 14.15 -21.19
CA ASP A 311 -25.68 13.75 -21.58
C ASP A 311 -25.80 12.22 -21.71
N ASN A 312 -27.03 11.70 -21.76
CA ASN A 312 -27.26 10.25 -21.79
C ASN A 312 -26.62 9.60 -23.02
N SER A 313 -26.61 10.27 -24.18
CA SER A 313 -25.99 9.74 -25.40
C SER A 313 -24.47 9.62 -25.23
N GLN A 314 -23.82 10.59 -24.61
CA GLN A 314 -22.40 10.55 -24.30
C GLN A 314 -22.05 9.45 -23.29
N LYS A 315 -22.93 9.17 -22.32
CA LYS A 315 -22.75 8.08 -21.35
C LYS A 315 -22.92 6.70 -21.99
N GLU A 316 -23.90 6.55 -22.89
CA GLU A 316 -24.19 5.32 -23.61
C GLU A 316 -23.12 4.99 -24.66
N LEU A 317 -22.60 6.00 -25.36
CA LEU A 317 -21.58 5.84 -26.40
C LEU A 317 -20.13 5.86 -25.88
N ALA A 318 -19.94 5.86 -24.55
CA ALA A 318 -18.63 5.93 -23.94
C ALA A 318 -17.78 4.71 -24.31
N GLN A 319 -16.49 4.93 -24.57
CA GLN A 319 -15.51 3.89 -24.85
C GLN A 319 -14.45 3.82 -23.74
N PHE A 320 -13.73 2.70 -23.66
CA PHE A 320 -12.60 2.58 -22.73
C PHE A 320 -11.57 3.69 -22.99
N GLY A 321 -11.35 4.52 -21.97
CA GLY A 321 -10.40 5.63 -21.98
C GLY A 321 -11.01 7.01 -22.22
N ASP A 322 -12.28 7.12 -22.61
CA ASP A 322 -12.91 8.41 -22.92
C ASP A 322 -12.89 9.35 -21.72
N GLY A 323 -13.28 8.83 -20.55
CA GLY A 323 -13.31 9.57 -19.31
C GLY A 323 -11.93 10.04 -18.86
N LEU A 324 -10.90 9.20 -19.05
CA LEU A 324 -9.51 9.53 -18.78
C LEU A 324 -9.00 10.62 -19.73
N ALA A 325 -9.36 10.53 -21.01
CA ALA A 325 -9.07 11.60 -21.95
C ALA A 325 -9.76 12.90 -21.52
N ARG A 326 -11.05 12.91 -21.20
CA ARG A 326 -11.75 14.13 -20.73
C ARG A 326 -11.09 14.72 -19.47
N PHE A 327 -10.67 13.88 -18.53
CA PHE A 327 -9.90 14.31 -17.36
C PHE A 327 -8.58 15.00 -17.75
N ILE A 328 -7.76 14.36 -18.58
CA ILE A 328 -6.50 14.95 -19.09
C ILE A 328 -6.77 16.26 -19.83
N ARG A 329 -7.87 16.31 -20.59
CA ARG A 329 -8.27 17.48 -21.39
C ARG A 329 -8.67 18.69 -20.54
N ASN A 330 -9.30 18.44 -19.40
CA ASN A 330 -9.80 19.45 -18.47
C ASN A 330 -8.80 19.77 -17.34
N GLY A 331 -7.72 18.98 -17.23
CA GLY A 331 -6.71 19.10 -16.19
C GLY A 331 -5.64 20.16 -16.47
N ARG A 332 -4.52 20.03 -15.75
CA ARG A 332 -3.40 20.98 -15.76
C ARG A 332 -2.51 20.95 -17.02
N PHE A 333 -2.76 20.04 -17.96
CA PHE A 333 -1.89 19.83 -19.11
C PHE A 333 -2.15 20.87 -20.20
N SER A 334 -1.10 21.56 -20.64
CA SER A 334 -1.20 22.52 -21.76
C SER A 334 -1.57 21.82 -23.06
N GLY A 335 -2.10 22.58 -24.03
CA GLY A 335 -2.48 22.06 -25.36
C GLY A 335 -1.35 21.35 -26.12
N THR A 336 -0.10 21.69 -25.83
CA THR A 336 1.10 21.11 -26.46
C THR A 336 1.69 19.94 -25.68
N HIS A 337 1.14 19.62 -24.50
CA HIS A 337 1.63 18.53 -23.67
C HIS A 337 1.34 17.17 -24.36
N PRO A 338 2.29 16.22 -24.39
CA PRO A 338 2.10 14.93 -25.07
C PRO A 338 0.82 14.18 -24.66
N LEU A 339 0.51 14.16 -23.35
CA LEU A 339 -0.74 13.58 -22.84
C LEU A 339 -2.00 14.27 -23.39
N ARG A 340 -1.99 15.60 -23.52
CA ARG A 340 -3.13 16.36 -24.03
C ARG A 340 -3.38 16.03 -25.50
N VAL A 341 -2.30 15.90 -26.29
CA VAL A 341 -2.36 15.49 -27.70
C VAL A 341 -2.92 14.07 -27.83
N LEU A 342 -2.45 13.14 -26.99
CA LEU A 342 -2.95 11.76 -26.99
C LEU A 342 -4.44 11.69 -26.63
N ALA A 343 -4.87 12.46 -25.64
CA ALA A 343 -6.27 12.54 -25.24
C ALA A 343 -7.15 13.15 -26.35
N ASP A 344 -6.69 14.18 -27.06
CA ASP A 344 -7.41 14.73 -28.22
C ASP A 344 -7.46 13.73 -29.40
N GLN A 345 -6.39 12.98 -29.63
CA GLN A 345 -6.39 11.91 -30.65
C GLN A 345 -7.37 10.80 -30.31
N HIS A 346 -7.49 10.43 -29.03
CA HIS A 346 -8.50 9.44 -28.60
C HIS A 346 -9.92 9.92 -28.85
N MET A 347 -10.23 11.18 -28.50
CA MET A 347 -11.58 11.73 -28.56
C MET A 347 -12.01 12.16 -29.98
N PHE A 348 -11.08 12.64 -30.82
CA PHE A 348 -11.41 13.28 -32.10
C PHE A 348 -10.59 12.75 -33.29
N GLY A 349 -9.60 11.89 -33.05
CA GLY A 349 -8.86 11.24 -34.13
C GLY A 349 -9.77 10.32 -34.93
N LYS A 350 -9.56 10.24 -36.25
CA LYS A 350 -10.17 9.16 -37.04
C LYS A 350 -9.53 7.84 -36.61
N VAL A 351 -10.35 6.84 -36.26
CA VAL A 351 -9.91 5.46 -36.02
C VAL A 351 -9.07 5.01 -37.21
N PRO A 352 -7.81 4.57 -37.05
CA PRO A 352 -7.01 4.11 -38.18
C PRO A 352 -7.54 2.77 -38.66
N ASP A 353 -7.90 2.66 -39.93
CA ASP A 353 -8.31 1.40 -40.59
C ASP A 353 -7.18 0.36 -40.72
N LYS A 354 -5.96 0.62 -40.22
CA LYS A 354 -4.82 -0.30 -40.29
C LYS A 354 -3.92 -0.21 -39.05
N PRO A 355 -3.34 -1.35 -38.60
CA PRO A 355 -2.37 -1.36 -37.51
C PRO A 355 -1.14 -0.54 -37.87
N ALA A 356 -0.54 0.10 -36.86
CA ALA A 356 0.51 1.10 -36.98
C ALA A 356 1.71 0.62 -37.83
N PRO A 357 2.29 1.48 -38.69
CA PRO A 357 3.46 1.11 -39.48
C PRO A 357 4.70 0.99 -38.60
N LYS A 358 5.58 0.04 -38.95
CA LYS A 358 6.91 -0.13 -38.34
C LYS A 358 7.69 1.19 -38.43
N VAL A 359 8.09 1.71 -37.27
CA VAL A 359 8.97 2.88 -37.17
C VAL A 359 10.42 2.43 -37.34
N GLU A 360 11.12 2.98 -38.33
CA GLU A 360 12.57 2.83 -38.46
C GLU A 360 13.30 3.69 -37.41
N PRO A 361 14.47 3.22 -36.91
CA PRO A 361 15.06 3.73 -35.69
C PRO A 361 15.73 5.09 -35.89
N VAL A 362 15.22 6.11 -35.20
CA VAL A 362 16.05 7.24 -34.78
C VAL A 362 16.96 6.72 -33.67
N ALA A 363 18.26 7.04 -33.74
CA ALA A 363 19.23 6.64 -32.72
C ALA A 363 18.67 6.93 -31.32
N PRO A 364 18.62 5.92 -30.42
CA PRO A 364 17.90 6.05 -29.18
C PRO A 364 18.59 7.11 -28.32
N ALA A 365 17.80 8.09 -27.86
CA ALA A 365 18.19 8.85 -26.69
C ALA A 365 18.53 7.84 -25.56
N PRO A 366 19.62 8.04 -24.80
CA PRO A 366 20.04 7.08 -23.79
C PRO A 366 18.87 6.81 -22.86
N ASN A 367 18.50 5.52 -22.76
CA ASN A 367 17.35 5.07 -22.00
C ASN A 367 17.43 5.63 -20.57
N PRO A 368 16.46 6.44 -20.12
CA PRO A 368 16.47 7.02 -18.78
C PRO A 368 16.60 5.97 -17.68
N ASN A 369 16.05 4.77 -17.88
CA ASN A 369 16.19 3.66 -16.93
C ASN A 369 17.62 3.11 -16.87
N ALA A 370 18.37 3.14 -17.97
CA ALA A 370 19.78 2.76 -17.97
C ALA A 370 20.64 3.79 -17.21
N ILE A 371 20.30 5.08 -17.31
CA ILE A 371 20.94 6.15 -16.54
C ILE A 371 20.63 5.98 -15.04
N TRP A 372 19.37 5.68 -14.68
CA TRP A 372 18.96 5.39 -13.31
C TRP A 372 19.65 4.14 -12.74
N ALA A 373 19.72 3.05 -13.52
CA ALA A 373 20.39 1.83 -13.09
C ALA A 373 21.89 2.06 -12.84
N ARG A 374 22.55 2.81 -13.73
CA ARG A 374 23.95 3.19 -13.59
C ARG A 374 24.19 4.09 -12.36
N ALA A 375 23.31 5.06 -12.12
CA ALA A 375 23.39 5.90 -10.94
C ALA A 375 23.16 5.09 -9.64
N SER A 376 22.18 4.17 -9.65
CA SER A 376 21.92 3.27 -8.53
C SER A 376 23.11 2.35 -8.26
N GLU A 377 23.78 1.84 -9.30
CA GLU A 377 24.97 1.00 -9.18
C GLU A 377 26.13 1.76 -8.52
N VAL A 378 26.33 3.03 -8.87
CA VAL A 378 27.34 3.90 -8.23
C VAL A 378 26.94 4.24 -6.80
N VAL A 379 25.66 4.46 -6.50
CA VAL A 379 25.19 4.63 -5.11
C VAL A 379 25.45 3.37 -4.28
N HIS A 380 25.21 2.17 -4.83
CA HIS A 380 25.46 0.92 -4.12
C HIS A 380 26.96 0.64 -3.96
N ASN A 381 27.78 0.97 -4.97
CA ASN A 381 29.23 0.81 -4.99
C ASN A 381 29.96 2.13 -5.35
N PRO A 382 30.16 3.02 -4.36
CA PRO A 382 30.64 4.40 -4.56
C PRO A 382 31.99 4.54 -5.26
N ARG A 383 32.88 3.55 -5.15
CA ARG A 383 34.21 3.58 -5.79
C ARG A 383 34.12 3.64 -7.31
N ARG A 384 33.02 3.16 -7.89
CA ARG A 384 32.80 3.20 -9.35
C ARG A 384 32.53 4.60 -9.90
N ALA A 385 32.33 5.59 -9.04
CA ALA A 385 32.27 6.98 -9.48
C ALA A 385 33.56 7.44 -10.18
N SER A 386 34.73 6.87 -9.84
CA SER A 386 35.99 7.20 -10.54
C SER A 386 36.09 6.58 -11.95
N GLU A 387 35.27 5.58 -12.27
CA GLU A 387 35.21 4.90 -13.57
C GLU A 387 34.39 5.67 -14.62
N SER A 388 33.57 6.64 -14.19
CA SER A 388 32.66 7.40 -15.06
C SER A 388 32.59 8.86 -14.66
N GLN A 389 32.95 9.76 -15.57
CA GLN A 389 33.04 11.20 -15.29
C GLN A 389 31.87 12.02 -15.87
N ASP A 390 31.17 11.47 -16.87
CA ASP A 390 30.05 12.14 -17.53
C ASP A 390 28.71 11.73 -16.89
N TRP A 391 28.15 12.62 -16.07
CA TRP A 391 26.89 12.41 -15.35
C TRP A 391 25.89 13.53 -15.65
N PRO A 392 24.71 13.20 -16.22
CA PRO A 392 23.64 14.17 -16.35
C PRO A 392 22.95 14.40 -14.99
N SER A 393 22.38 15.59 -14.82
CA SER A 393 21.47 15.86 -13.71
C SER A 393 20.29 14.90 -13.76
N LEU A 394 20.12 14.12 -12.69
CA LEU A 394 19.02 13.16 -12.59
C LEU A 394 17.67 13.86 -12.44
N ARG A 395 17.65 15.14 -12.00
CA ARG A 395 16.43 15.96 -11.96
C ARG A 395 15.82 16.21 -13.33
N ARG A 396 16.65 16.17 -14.38
CA ARG A 396 16.21 16.35 -15.77
C ARG A 396 15.64 15.08 -16.40
N LEU A 397 15.68 13.94 -15.68
CA LEU A 397 15.09 12.67 -16.14
C LEU A 397 13.63 12.53 -15.69
N PRO A 398 12.82 11.73 -16.39
CA PRO A 398 11.50 11.29 -15.91
C PRO A 398 11.59 10.60 -14.53
N ASP A 399 10.53 10.66 -13.73
CA ASP A 399 10.43 10.12 -12.35
C ASP A 399 11.41 10.70 -11.30
N SER A 400 12.09 11.81 -11.62
CA SER A 400 13.22 12.28 -10.82
C SER A 400 12.88 12.67 -9.39
N ARG A 401 11.73 13.30 -9.12
CA ARG A 401 11.36 13.70 -7.75
C ARG A 401 11.25 12.51 -6.80
N ARG A 402 10.50 11.47 -7.20
CA ARG A 402 10.30 10.27 -6.36
C ARG A 402 11.60 9.48 -6.19
N ARG A 403 12.33 9.25 -7.29
CA ARG A 403 13.57 8.46 -7.25
C ARG A 403 14.69 9.19 -6.52
N ILE A 404 14.82 10.50 -6.68
CA ILE A 404 15.84 11.28 -5.94
C ILE A 404 15.51 11.32 -4.46
N ILE A 405 14.24 11.48 -4.05
CA ILE A 405 13.89 11.42 -2.62
C ILE A 405 14.35 10.09 -2.00
N ASN A 406 14.10 8.97 -2.66
CA ASN A 406 14.48 7.64 -2.16
C ASN A 406 15.99 7.36 -2.28
N MET A 407 16.63 7.86 -3.34
CA MET A 407 18.05 7.59 -3.62
C MET A 407 18.99 8.55 -2.91
N SER A 408 18.59 9.79 -2.65
CA SER A 408 19.44 10.82 -2.03
C SER A 408 19.90 10.39 -0.65
N GLU A 409 19.01 9.88 0.20
CA GLU A 409 19.37 9.40 1.53
C GLU A 409 20.34 8.22 1.44
N GLN A 410 20.04 7.23 0.59
CA GLN A 410 20.93 6.08 0.37
C GLN A 410 22.30 6.49 -0.21
N ALA A 411 22.32 7.50 -1.09
CA ALA A 411 23.51 8.02 -1.73
C ALA A 411 24.41 8.76 -0.73
N ILE A 412 23.82 9.54 0.16
CA ILE A 412 24.51 10.21 1.28
C ILE A 412 25.05 9.16 2.27
N ASN A 413 24.24 8.18 2.66
CA ASN A 413 24.68 7.12 3.58
C ASN A 413 25.81 6.26 2.99
N SER A 414 25.84 6.09 1.67
CA SER A 414 26.88 5.30 1.02
C SER A 414 28.25 5.99 1.02
N ILE A 415 28.35 7.28 1.38
CA ILE A 415 29.63 7.98 1.58
C ILE A 415 30.50 7.24 2.60
N GLU A 416 29.92 6.68 3.66
CA GLU A 416 30.64 5.94 4.71
C GLU A 416 31.49 4.78 4.17
N LYS A 417 31.04 4.13 3.09
CA LYS A 417 31.79 3.04 2.42
C LYS A 417 33.13 3.49 1.84
N LEU A 418 33.35 4.81 1.75
CA LEU A 418 34.58 5.42 1.25
C LEU A 418 35.54 5.85 2.37
N HIS A 419 35.23 5.58 3.65
CA HIS A 419 36.06 5.98 4.79
C HIS A 419 37.56 5.65 4.57
N ASP A 420 37.86 4.39 4.24
CA ASP A 420 39.24 3.92 4.02
C ASP A 420 39.68 3.98 2.55
N SER A 421 38.94 4.67 1.68
CA SER A 421 39.24 4.73 0.26
C SER A 421 40.22 5.86 -0.07
N PRO A 422 40.97 5.76 -1.19
CA PRO A 422 41.82 6.85 -1.65
C PRO A 422 41.05 8.15 -1.88
N ALA A 423 41.72 9.29 -1.71
CA ALA A 423 41.13 10.62 -1.91
C ALA A 423 40.49 10.80 -3.30
N GLN A 424 41.02 10.13 -4.32
CA GLN A 424 40.45 10.15 -5.67
C GLN A 424 39.02 9.61 -5.73
N ASP A 425 38.72 8.54 -5.00
CA ASP A 425 37.40 7.90 -5.02
C ASP A 425 36.38 8.73 -4.24
N LEU A 426 36.78 9.29 -3.09
CA LEU A 426 35.94 10.22 -2.33
C LEU A 426 35.58 11.45 -3.15
N VAL A 427 36.58 12.09 -3.79
CA VAL A 427 36.35 13.28 -4.61
C VAL A 427 35.48 12.97 -5.83
N ALA A 428 35.68 11.82 -6.49
CA ALA A 428 34.87 11.40 -7.63
C ALA A 428 33.41 11.14 -7.23
N TYR A 429 33.17 10.52 -6.08
CA TYR A 429 31.80 10.27 -5.60
C TYR A 429 31.08 11.55 -5.18
N LEU A 430 31.77 12.48 -4.52
CA LEU A 430 31.21 13.80 -4.19
C LEU A 430 30.89 14.61 -5.46
N ASP A 431 31.73 14.54 -6.50
CA ASP A 431 31.43 15.14 -7.81
C ASP A 431 30.18 14.53 -8.44
N PHE A 432 30.07 13.19 -8.40
CA PHE A 432 28.88 12.45 -8.85
C PHE A 432 27.61 12.92 -8.13
N LEU A 433 27.62 13.02 -6.80
CA LEU A 433 26.45 13.45 -6.03
C LEU A 433 25.98 14.86 -6.40
N LEU A 434 26.93 15.77 -6.68
CA LEU A 434 26.62 17.15 -7.09
C LEU A 434 26.11 17.20 -8.54
N LYS A 435 26.79 16.54 -9.49
CA LYS A 435 26.40 16.49 -10.91
C LYS A 435 25.01 15.87 -11.11
N THR A 436 24.70 14.82 -10.35
CA THR A 436 23.41 14.12 -10.41
C THR A 436 22.31 14.81 -9.62
N GLU A 437 22.66 15.81 -8.79
CA GLU A 437 21.77 16.50 -7.84
C GLU A 437 21.14 15.60 -6.78
N LEU A 438 21.78 14.46 -6.47
CA LEU A 438 21.47 13.61 -5.32
C LEU A 438 21.89 14.27 -4.00
N ALA A 439 22.96 15.07 -4.03
CA ALA A 439 23.27 16.07 -3.00
C ALA A 439 23.12 17.46 -3.64
N THR A 440 22.21 18.27 -3.11
CA THR A 440 21.97 19.61 -3.67
C THR A 440 23.02 20.61 -3.20
N SER A 441 23.07 21.77 -3.84
CA SER A 441 23.83 22.93 -3.37
C SER A 441 23.46 23.36 -1.95
N ILE A 442 22.26 23.06 -1.47
CA ILE A 442 21.84 23.32 -0.08
C ILE A 442 22.50 22.31 0.86
N ASN A 443 22.50 21.01 0.50
CA ASN A 443 23.22 19.98 1.25
C ASN A 443 24.73 20.25 1.29
N ALA A 444 25.33 20.69 0.18
CA ALA A 444 26.76 21.00 0.13
C ALA A 444 27.19 22.14 1.07
N SER A 445 26.27 23.06 1.38
CA SER A 445 26.49 24.14 2.33
C SER A 445 26.17 23.75 3.78
N ASP A 446 25.55 22.59 3.99
CA ASP A 446 25.10 22.10 5.30
C ASP A 446 26.26 21.48 6.10
N PRO A 447 26.60 22.03 7.29
CA PRO A 447 27.62 21.45 8.17
C PRO A 447 27.37 19.99 8.55
N PHE A 448 26.11 19.54 8.66
CA PHE A 448 25.78 18.16 8.99
C PHE A 448 26.15 17.21 7.84
N PHE A 449 25.80 17.57 6.60
CA PHE A 449 26.22 16.80 5.43
C PHE A 449 27.75 16.74 5.32
N ARG A 450 28.46 17.86 5.50
CA ARG A 450 29.93 17.88 5.46
C ARG A 450 30.56 17.01 6.53
N SER A 451 29.90 16.86 7.68
CA SER A 451 30.37 15.98 8.76
C SER A 451 30.41 14.50 8.42
N SER A 452 29.62 14.05 7.45
CA SER A 452 29.56 12.65 7.03
C SER A 452 30.86 12.11 6.40
N PHE A 453 31.78 12.98 5.97
CA PHE A 453 33.06 12.57 5.36
C PHE A 453 34.28 13.39 5.79
N SER A 454 34.08 14.46 6.56
CA SER A 454 35.16 15.40 6.87
C SER A 454 36.31 14.80 7.67
N ASP A 455 36.05 13.70 8.38
CA ASP A 455 37.00 13.05 9.29
C ASP A 455 37.69 11.84 8.63
N PHE A 456 37.42 11.60 7.33
CA PHE A 456 38.01 10.47 6.60
C PHE A 456 39.50 10.73 6.32
N PRO A 457 40.38 9.69 6.40
CA PRO A 457 41.80 9.79 6.02
C PRO A 457 42.03 10.35 4.60
N ALA A 458 41.07 10.15 3.70
CA ALA A 458 41.05 10.72 2.36
C ALA A 458 41.11 12.26 2.35
N MET A 459 40.58 12.93 3.37
CA MET A 459 40.55 14.39 3.49
C MET A 459 41.93 15.00 3.77
N ASP A 460 42.92 14.23 4.22
CA ASP A 460 44.29 14.74 4.35
C ASP A 460 44.95 14.97 2.99
N ASN A 461 44.49 14.25 1.96
CA ASN A 461 45.15 14.18 0.66
C ASN A 461 44.33 14.75 -0.51
N TRP A 462 43.11 15.25 -0.27
CA TRP A 462 42.22 15.73 -1.32
C TRP A 462 42.82 16.89 -2.13
N ARG A 463 43.65 17.75 -1.51
CA ARG A 463 44.30 18.88 -2.19
C ARG A 463 45.28 18.48 -3.30
N HIS A 464 45.76 17.23 -3.29
CA HIS A 464 46.66 16.70 -4.31
C HIS A 464 45.91 16.15 -5.53
N ILE A 465 44.58 16.06 -5.47
CA ILE A 465 43.74 15.60 -6.56
C ILE A 465 43.59 16.69 -7.62
N LYS A 466 43.78 16.34 -8.89
CA LYS A 466 43.51 17.23 -10.03
C LYS A 466 42.05 17.08 -10.44
N PHE A 467 41.28 18.17 -10.37
CA PHE A 467 39.91 18.22 -10.87
C PHE A 467 39.90 18.20 -12.40
N THR A 468 38.90 17.53 -12.97
CA THR A 468 38.64 17.52 -14.42
C THR A 468 37.97 18.84 -14.85
N GLU A 469 38.05 19.20 -16.13
CA GLU A 469 37.47 20.46 -16.66
C GLU A 469 35.93 20.50 -16.55
N ASP A 470 35.29 19.33 -16.48
CA ASP A 470 33.85 19.11 -16.34
C ASP A 470 33.39 18.92 -14.88
N ALA A 471 34.28 19.04 -13.90
CA ALA A 471 33.94 18.89 -12.48
C ALA A 471 32.90 19.91 -12.03
N HIS A 472 32.04 19.53 -11.07
CA HIS A 472 30.99 20.40 -10.59
C HIS A 472 31.58 21.68 -9.93
N PRO A 473 31.09 22.89 -10.27
CA PRO A 473 31.71 24.15 -9.83
C PRO A 473 31.85 24.31 -8.31
N ARG A 474 30.96 23.69 -7.53
CA ARG A 474 30.97 23.77 -6.04
C ARG A 474 31.77 22.66 -5.35
N LEU A 475 32.30 21.68 -6.08
CA LEU A 475 33.00 20.55 -5.47
C LEU A 475 34.22 21.00 -4.65
N ARG A 476 34.99 21.96 -5.17
CA ARG A 476 36.16 22.50 -4.47
C ARG A 476 35.78 23.28 -3.21
N GLU A 477 34.69 24.05 -3.26
CA GLU A 477 34.15 24.79 -2.12
C GLU A 477 33.70 23.84 -1.00
N LEU A 478 32.96 22.77 -1.37
CA LEU A 478 32.52 21.72 -0.46
C LEU A 478 33.68 21.09 0.33
N LEU A 479 34.77 20.73 -0.35
CA LEU A 479 35.94 20.09 0.28
C LEU A 479 36.69 21.04 1.21
N VAL A 480 36.82 22.33 0.83
CA VAL A 480 37.44 23.36 1.69
C VAL A 480 36.61 23.58 2.95
N ASP A 481 35.30 23.70 2.82
CA ASP A 481 34.41 23.92 3.96
C ASP A 481 34.35 22.69 4.88
N ALA A 482 34.35 21.47 4.33
CA ALA A 482 34.34 20.24 5.13
C ALA A 482 35.63 20.11 5.97
N GLU A 483 36.78 20.41 5.38
CA GLU A 483 38.06 20.44 6.09
C GLU A 483 38.10 21.53 7.16
N ARG A 484 37.52 22.70 6.89
CA ARG A 484 37.39 23.77 7.88
C ARG A 484 36.50 23.34 9.06
N ASP A 485 35.38 22.68 8.76
CA ASP A 485 34.44 22.21 9.77
C ASP A 485 35.03 21.08 10.64
N ALA A 486 35.81 20.16 10.06
CA ALA A 486 36.54 19.11 10.81
C ALA A 486 37.51 19.71 11.84
N ARG A 487 38.30 20.70 11.42
CA ARG A 487 39.28 21.39 12.29
C ARG A 487 38.63 22.13 13.46
N ASN A 488 37.34 22.47 13.33
CA ASN A 488 36.57 23.21 14.32
C ASN A 488 35.64 22.32 15.17
N ARG A 489 35.61 21.00 14.96
CA ARG A 489 34.66 20.09 15.61
C ARG A 489 35.16 19.63 17.00
N ALA A 490 34.29 19.73 18.01
CA ALA A 490 34.48 19.15 19.35
C ALA A 490 34.17 17.62 19.31
N PRO A 491 34.64 16.79 20.27
CA PRO A 491 34.60 15.32 20.15
C PRO A 491 33.19 14.71 20.00
N ALA A 492 33.13 13.52 19.39
CA ALA A 492 32.02 12.88 18.64
C ALA A 492 30.61 12.77 19.29
N ALA A 493 29.59 12.81 18.43
CA ALA A 493 28.16 12.64 18.75
C ALA A 493 27.75 11.17 18.94
N ILE A 494 26.70 10.91 19.74
CA ILE A 494 26.20 9.57 20.07
C ILE A 494 25.07 9.18 19.09
N VAL A 495 25.22 8.06 18.39
CA VAL A 495 24.26 7.56 17.38
C VAL A 495 23.39 6.46 17.98
N LEU A 496 22.08 6.71 18.11
CA LEU A 496 21.15 5.81 18.82
C LEU A 496 20.77 4.55 18.06
N ASP A 497 20.86 4.55 16.73
CA ASP A 497 20.52 3.38 15.91
C ASP A 497 21.43 2.17 16.22
N HIS A 498 22.61 2.42 16.80
CA HIS A 498 23.52 1.36 17.27
C HIS A 498 23.11 0.76 18.62
N ILE A 499 22.23 1.45 19.36
CA ILE A 499 21.78 1.08 20.71
C ILE A 499 20.45 0.30 20.65
N VAL A 500 19.56 0.66 19.70
CA VAL A 500 18.22 0.07 19.49
C VAL A 500 18.19 -1.47 19.41
N PRO A 501 19.12 -2.17 18.74
CA PRO A 501 19.10 -3.63 18.68
C PRO A 501 19.18 -4.32 20.04
N ASN A 502 19.82 -3.68 21.03
CA ASN A 502 19.95 -4.20 22.39
C ASN A 502 18.65 -4.10 23.20
N PHE A 503 17.67 -3.36 22.70
CA PHE A 503 16.33 -3.18 23.27
C PHE A 503 15.21 -3.75 22.40
N SER A 504 15.58 -4.54 21.38
CA SER A 504 14.64 -5.11 20.43
C SER A 504 13.61 -6.02 21.12
N ARG A 505 12.44 -6.15 20.49
CA ARG A 505 11.28 -6.91 20.98
C ARG A 505 11.56 -8.39 21.30
N ASP A 506 12.68 -8.92 20.81
CA ASP A 506 13.10 -10.31 20.89
C ASP A 506 14.13 -10.55 22.03
N ARG A 507 14.58 -9.51 22.74
CA ARG A 507 15.51 -9.58 23.88
C ARG A 507 14.76 -9.75 25.20
N SER A 508 15.27 -10.62 26.08
CA SER A 508 14.70 -10.81 27.42
C SER A 508 15.19 -9.72 28.39
N LEU A 509 14.49 -9.50 29.51
CA LEU A 509 14.90 -8.53 30.53
C LEU A 509 16.32 -8.80 31.10
N PRO A 510 16.72 -10.06 31.38
CA PRO A 510 18.11 -10.37 31.75
C PRO A 510 19.14 -10.00 30.66
N ASP A 511 18.83 -10.21 29.38
CA ASP A 511 19.75 -9.84 28.28
C ASP A 511 19.91 -8.32 28.12
N ILE A 512 18.91 -7.57 28.59
CA ILE A 512 18.91 -6.11 28.62
C ILE A 512 19.71 -5.62 29.84
N GLU A 513 19.52 -6.25 31.00
CA GLU A 513 20.27 -5.99 32.24
C GLU A 513 21.77 -6.25 32.12
N ASP A 514 22.16 -7.35 31.46
CA ASP A 514 23.56 -7.67 31.25
C ASP A 514 24.23 -6.66 30.30
N TRP A 515 23.49 -6.15 29.32
CA TRP A 515 24.00 -5.13 28.41
C TRP A 515 24.13 -3.76 29.08
N THR A 516 23.18 -3.33 29.91
CA THR A 516 23.27 -2.01 30.59
C THR A 516 24.46 -1.93 31.55
N ARG A 517 24.95 -3.08 32.03
CA ARG A 517 26.16 -3.18 32.86
C ARG A 517 27.47 -3.24 32.06
N SER A 518 27.41 -3.31 30.73
CA SER A 518 28.60 -3.35 29.89
C SER A 518 29.33 -2.01 29.89
N ASP A 519 30.65 -2.06 29.72
CA ASP A 519 31.50 -0.85 29.62
C ASP A 519 31.08 0.06 28.46
N GLU A 520 30.57 -0.54 27.37
CA GLU A 520 30.05 0.16 26.20
C GLU A 520 28.80 0.98 26.56
N ALA A 521 27.83 0.38 27.24
CA ALA A 521 26.61 1.07 27.68
C ALA A 521 26.93 2.20 28.68
N GLN A 522 27.85 1.94 29.62
CA GLN A 522 28.25 2.93 30.63
C GLN A 522 28.97 4.15 30.03
N GLN A 523 29.83 3.95 29.02
CA GLN A 523 30.46 5.05 28.29
C GLN A 523 29.46 5.90 27.51
N ILE A 524 28.47 5.25 26.90
CA ILE A 524 27.37 5.93 26.20
C ILE A 524 26.54 6.78 27.19
N PHE A 525 26.17 6.22 28.34
CA PHE A 525 25.39 6.95 29.35
C PHE A 525 26.14 8.14 29.91
N ALA A 526 27.44 7.99 30.20
CA ALA A 526 28.28 9.09 30.64
C ALA A 526 28.36 10.23 29.61
N GLY A 527 28.45 9.89 28.32
CA GLY A 527 28.43 10.87 27.23
C GLY A 527 27.10 11.61 27.10
N ILE A 528 25.97 10.92 27.24
CA ILE A 528 24.62 11.52 27.23
C ILE A 528 24.45 12.47 28.43
N ILE A 529 24.85 12.04 29.63
CA ILE A 529 24.78 12.86 30.85
C ILE A 529 25.67 14.11 30.71
N ALA A 530 26.80 14.00 30.01
CA ALA A 530 27.70 15.11 29.72
C ALA A 530 27.20 16.05 28.59
N GLY A 531 26.02 15.79 28.01
CA GLY A 531 25.40 16.65 27.01
C GLY A 531 25.87 16.41 25.58
N ALA A 532 26.39 15.22 25.26
CA ALA A 532 26.71 14.85 23.89
C ALA A 532 25.46 14.91 22.99
N SER A 533 25.61 15.44 21.77
CA SER A 533 24.51 15.51 20.81
C SER A 533 24.11 14.11 20.34
N VAL A 534 22.81 13.86 20.28
CA VAL A 534 22.21 12.55 20.03
C VAL A 534 21.56 12.54 18.63
N GLN A 535 21.86 11.54 17.79
CA GLN A 535 21.33 11.42 16.42
C GLN A 535 20.44 10.18 16.24
N THR A 536 19.35 10.30 15.47
CA THR A 536 18.37 9.22 15.18
C THR A 536 18.02 9.15 13.70
N GLY A 537 17.92 7.93 13.13
CA GLY A 537 17.57 7.70 11.72
C GLY A 537 16.12 7.26 11.47
N ARG A 538 15.22 7.24 12.47
CA ARG A 538 13.84 6.74 12.30
C ARG A 538 12.78 7.57 13.03
N SER A 539 11.69 7.89 12.32
CA SER A 539 10.48 8.55 12.84
C SER A 539 9.66 7.70 13.84
N HIS A 540 9.98 6.41 13.99
CA HIS A 540 9.36 5.49 14.95
C HIS A 540 10.10 5.37 16.30
N PHE A 541 11.19 6.13 16.47
CA PHE A 541 12.09 6.04 17.63
C PHE A 541 11.37 6.16 19.00
N MET A 542 10.31 6.97 19.08
CA MET A 542 9.53 7.15 20.30
C MET A 542 8.91 5.84 20.82
N TRP A 543 8.39 4.97 19.95
CA TRP A 543 7.68 3.76 20.35
C TRP A 543 8.62 2.67 20.88
N ASP A 544 9.80 2.54 20.29
CA ASP A 544 10.83 1.57 20.70
C ASP A 544 11.60 2.05 21.93
N LEU A 545 11.87 3.37 22.03
CA LEU A 545 12.51 3.98 23.19
C LEU A 545 11.60 3.95 24.43
N LEU A 546 10.30 4.22 24.28
CA LEU A 546 9.33 4.10 25.38
C LEU A 546 9.18 2.66 25.87
N ARG A 547 9.39 1.67 25.00
CA ARG A 547 9.43 0.24 25.38
C ARG A 547 10.70 -0.10 26.18
N ALA A 548 11.85 0.44 25.77
CA ALA A 548 13.13 0.29 26.46
C ALA A 548 13.18 1.02 27.82
N TYR A 549 12.58 2.21 27.89
CA TYR A 549 12.52 3.07 29.08
C TYR A 549 11.99 2.31 30.30
N PHE A 550 10.93 1.51 30.14
CA PHE A 550 10.37 0.74 31.26
C PHE A 550 11.20 -0.50 31.64
N GLY A 551 11.90 -1.13 30.69
CA GLY A 551 12.80 -2.25 30.99
C GLY A 551 14.07 -1.80 31.73
N VAL A 552 14.62 -0.64 31.35
CA VAL A 552 15.85 -0.08 31.94
C VAL A 552 15.57 0.67 33.24
N ALA A 553 14.45 1.39 33.35
CA ALA A 553 14.06 2.08 34.59
C ALA A 553 13.74 1.11 35.75
N LEU A 554 13.52 -0.17 35.46
CA LEU A 554 13.31 -1.22 36.48
C LEU A 554 14.61 -1.88 36.97
N ILE A 555 15.73 -1.73 36.25
CA ILE A 555 16.94 -2.57 36.45
C ILE A 555 18.26 -1.76 36.51
N GLY A 556 18.30 -0.55 35.95
CA GLY A 556 19.47 0.32 35.92
C GLY A 556 19.73 1.09 37.22
N ASP A 557 20.96 1.60 37.37
CA ASP A 557 21.32 2.54 38.43
C ASP A 557 20.82 3.98 38.13
N GLU A 558 21.05 4.91 39.06
CA GLU A 558 20.53 6.27 38.99
C GLU A 558 21.05 7.05 37.75
N ASP A 559 22.28 6.75 37.31
CA ASP A 559 22.91 7.38 36.14
C ASP A 559 22.32 6.81 34.84
N THR A 560 22.13 5.49 34.77
CA THR A 560 21.41 4.82 33.68
C THR A 560 19.98 5.38 33.54
N TYR A 561 19.29 5.58 34.66
CA TYR A 561 17.94 6.15 34.70
C TYR A 561 17.91 7.61 34.18
N ARG A 562 18.88 8.44 34.57
CA ARG A 562 18.99 9.84 34.10
C ARG A 562 19.26 9.92 32.61
N ALA A 563 20.18 9.10 32.09
CA ALA A 563 20.51 9.09 30.66
C ALA A 563 19.29 8.74 29.77
N PHE A 564 18.52 7.72 30.14
CA PHE A 564 17.32 7.30 29.39
C PHE A 564 16.17 8.31 29.49
N THR A 565 16.03 8.99 30.62
CA THR A 565 15.05 10.07 30.78
C THR A 565 15.34 11.22 29.81
N THR A 566 16.61 11.64 29.72
CA THR A 566 17.04 12.70 28.78
C THR A 566 16.79 12.30 27.33
N LEU A 567 17.14 11.07 26.94
CA LEU A 567 16.88 10.55 25.59
C LEU A 567 15.39 10.55 25.23
N THR A 568 14.54 10.18 26.18
CA THR A 568 13.08 10.08 25.94
C THR A 568 12.47 11.46 25.71
N VAL A 569 12.91 12.47 26.46
CA VAL A 569 12.45 13.85 26.32
C VAL A 569 12.87 14.44 24.96
N ASP A 570 14.14 14.31 24.57
CA ASP A 570 14.65 14.85 23.30
C ASP A 570 13.99 14.23 22.07
N SER A 571 13.63 12.94 22.17
CA SER A 571 12.93 12.20 21.11
C SER A 571 11.51 12.69 20.88
N VAL A 572 10.79 12.92 21.97
CA VAL A 572 9.41 13.43 21.94
C VAL A 572 9.40 14.86 21.36
N LEU A 573 10.35 15.71 21.77
CA LEU A 573 10.48 17.06 21.24
C LEU A 573 10.78 17.08 19.74
N SER A 574 11.67 16.20 19.28
CA SER A 574 12.03 16.07 17.87
C SER A 574 10.86 15.58 17.01
N PHE A 575 10.09 14.62 17.51
CA PHE A 575 8.89 14.11 16.85
C PHE A 575 7.79 15.20 16.74
N VAL A 576 7.60 16.00 17.79
CA VAL A 576 6.65 17.12 17.78
C VAL A 576 7.08 18.19 16.76
N GLN A 577 8.37 18.53 16.69
CA GLN A 577 8.88 19.47 15.68
C GLN A 577 8.66 18.97 14.24
N LEU A 578 8.91 17.69 13.97
CA LEU A 578 8.64 17.07 12.66
C LEU A 578 7.15 17.10 12.31
N THR A 579 6.28 16.77 13.27
CA THR A 579 4.82 16.74 13.07
C THR A 579 4.24 18.15 12.85
N LEU A 580 4.81 19.18 13.49
CA LEU A 580 4.46 20.59 13.27
C LEU A 580 4.85 21.07 11.86
N GLN A 581 5.96 20.57 11.30
CA GLN A 581 6.38 20.87 9.92
C GLN A 581 5.45 20.24 8.87
N GLU A 582 4.76 19.14 9.21
CA GLU A 582 3.82 18.43 8.33
C GLU A 582 2.37 18.94 8.38
N GLY A 583 2.07 19.96 9.21
CA GLY A 583 0.77 20.66 9.20
C GLY A 583 -0.41 19.93 9.85
N ARG A 584 -0.20 18.79 10.52
CA ARG A 584 -1.26 18.01 11.19
C ARG A 584 -1.55 18.58 12.58
N THR A 585 -2.44 19.57 12.67
CA THR A 585 -2.63 20.39 13.90
C THR A 585 -3.66 19.87 14.92
N GLU A 586 -4.50 18.89 14.60
CA GLU A 586 -5.58 18.45 15.52
C GLU A 586 -5.15 17.43 16.59
N ASP A 587 -4.13 16.60 16.35
CA ASP A 587 -3.64 15.61 17.34
C ASP A 587 -2.61 16.18 18.33
N ILE A 588 -2.00 17.32 17.99
CA ILE A 588 -0.90 17.94 18.73
C ILE A 588 -1.35 18.46 20.11
N ARG A 589 -2.52 19.11 20.21
CA ARG A 589 -3.01 19.69 21.47
C ARG A 589 -3.45 18.66 22.52
N ARG A 590 -3.81 17.44 22.11
CA ARG A 590 -4.15 16.35 23.05
C ARG A 590 -2.91 15.65 23.57
N PHE A 591 -1.87 15.54 22.74
CA PHE A 591 -0.60 14.88 23.08
C PHE A 591 0.32 15.79 23.92
N GLU A 592 0.43 17.08 23.55
CA GLU A 592 1.15 18.12 24.32
C GLU A 592 0.57 18.26 25.74
N LYS A 593 -0.76 18.32 25.87
CA LYS A 593 -1.43 18.44 27.16
C LYS A 593 -1.26 17.20 28.05
N TYR A 594 -1.04 16.02 27.46
CA TYR A 594 -0.82 14.76 28.19
C TYR A 594 0.66 14.63 28.63
N GLY A 595 1.62 15.00 27.77
CA GLY A 595 3.05 15.01 28.08
C GLY A 595 3.45 16.12 29.07
N GLU A 596 2.88 17.32 28.96
CA GLU A 596 3.10 18.42 29.90
C GLU A 596 2.55 18.12 31.30
N GLN A 597 1.44 17.38 31.39
CA GLN A 597 0.83 16.98 32.66
C GLN A 597 1.65 15.90 33.38
N ILE A 598 2.22 14.93 32.65
CA ILE A 598 3.14 13.90 33.17
C ILE A 598 4.45 14.49 33.71
N ALA A 599 5.04 15.45 32.98
CA ALA A 599 6.33 16.04 33.30
C ALA A 599 6.27 17.10 34.43
N ARG A 600 5.16 17.85 34.53
CA ARG A 600 5.02 18.90 35.56
C ARG A 600 4.41 18.42 36.88
N GLU A 601 3.50 17.44 36.87
CA GLU A 601 2.70 17.13 38.06
C GLU A 601 3.05 15.77 38.71
N ASP A 602 3.49 14.74 37.95
CA ASP A 602 3.51 13.34 38.47
C ASP A 602 4.88 12.65 38.62
N LEU A 603 5.85 12.87 37.72
CA LEU A 603 7.13 12.13 37.71
C LEU A 603 7.99 12.24 39.00
N PRO A 604 8.03 13.38 39.72
CA PRO A 604 8.83 13.50 40.95
C PRO A 604 8.32 12.65 42.14
N SER A 605 7.09 12.14 42.09
CA SER A 605 6.42 11.46 43.23
C SER A 605 6.49 9.91 43.18
N ILE A 606 6.73 9.34 42.00
CA ILE A 606 6.72 7.89 41.73
C ILE A 606 8.05 7.20 42.12
N LEU A 607 9.17 7.91 42.05
CA LEU A 607 10.51 7.33 42.08
C LEU A 607 11.09 7.09 43.49
N THR A 608 10.28 7.19 44.55
CA THR A 608 10.80 7.24 45.94
C THR A 608 10.32 6.12 46.88
N ASN A 609 9.55 5.11 46.44
CA ASN A 609 9.12 3.99 47.30
C ASN A 609 9.33 2.59 46.69
N ALA A 610 10.34 1.90 47.23
CA ALA A 610 10.80 0.56 46.82
C ALA A 610 9.75 -0.58 46.97
N ARG A 611 8.75 -0.44 47.86
CA ARG A 611 7.71 -1.48 48.05
C ARG A 611 6.65 -1.44 46.95
N ALA A 612 6.38 -0.26 46.40
CA ALA A 612 5.50 -0.10 45.23
C ALA A 612 6.16 -0.67 43.97
N VAL A 613 7.48 -0.49 43.83
CA VAL A 613 8.29 -1.09 42.75
C VAL A 613 8.26 -2.62 42.80
N GLN A 614 8.43 -3.23 43.98
CA GLN A 614 8.38 -4.69 44.16
C GLN A 614 7.01 -5.32 43.87
N GLN A 615 5.91 -4.64 44.22
CA GLN A 615 4.56 -5.14 43.95
C GLN A 615 4.18 -5.00 42.46
N TYR A 616 4.77 -3.99 41.79
CA TYR A 616 4.63 -3.75 40.35
C TYR A 616 5.41 -4.77 39.52
N LEU A 617 6.62 -5.16 39.98
CA LEU A 617 7.40 -6.26 39.42
C LEU A 617 6.62 -7.58 39.40
N GLY A 618 5.84 -7.90 40.46
CA GLY A 618 5.02 -9.12 40.52
C GLY A 618 3.84 -9.17 39.54
N TYR A 619 3.29 -8.02 39.12
CA TYR A 619 2.22 -7.97 38.11
C TYR A 619 2.77 -8.17 36.69
N ILE A 620 3.94 -7.60 36.40
CA ILE A 620 4.65 -7.79 35.14
C ILE A 620 5.08 -9.26 34.99
N ASP A 621 5.50 -9.90 36.08
CA ASP A 621 5.89 -11.31 36.11
C ASP A 621 4.71 -12.28 35.87
N GLN A 622 3.48 -11.89 36.23
CA GLN A 622 2.28 -12.69 35.96
C GLN A 622 1.72 -12.55 34.53
N ASP A 623 1.71 -11.33 33.97
CA ASP A 623 1.02 -11.05 32.69
C ASP A 623 1.96 -10.90 31.47
N VAL A 624 3.24 -10.58 31.66
CA VAL A 624 4.18 -10.36 30.54
C VAL A 624 5.12 -11.56 30.34
N ILE A 625 5.44 -12.29 31.40
CA ILE A 625 6.58 -13.23 31.36
C ILE A 625 6.22 -14.63 30.84
N ASN A 626 4.94 -15.01 30.71
CA ASN A 626 4.60 -16.36 30.22
C ASN A 626 3.83 -16.51 28.91
N LYS A 627 3.29 -15.47 28.25
CA LYS A 627 2.73 -15.60 26.90
C LYS A 627 2.89 -14.31 26.09
N LYS A 628 3.47 -14.45 24.88
CA LYS A 628 3.68 -13.39 23.87
C LYS A 628 2.55 -12.35 23.86
N VAL A 629 2.90 -11.06 23.91
CA VAL A 629 1.95 -9.94 23.80
C VAL A 629 1.30 -9.95 22.41
N SER A 630 -0.02 -10.16 22.36
CA SER A 630 -0.84 -10.14 21.15
C SER A 630 -1.17 -8.71 20.70
N ARG A 631 -1.39 -8.52 19.39
CA ARG A 631 -1.60 -7.23 18.74
C ARG A 631 -2.95 -6.59 19.11
N SER A 632 -2.88 -5.29 19.39
CA SER A 632 -3.89 -4.24 19.19
C SER A 632 -5.04 -4.02 20.18
N ARG A 633 -5.35 -4.92 21.12
CA ARG A 633 -6.37 -4.64 22.16
C ARG A 633 -5.80 -4.60 23.57
N ASP A 634 -4.73 -5.35 23.81
CA ASP A 634 -4.11 -5.46 25.13
C ASP A 634 -3.18 -4.28 25.44
N VAL A 635 -2.59 -3.62 24.46
CA VAL A 635 -1.66 -2.49 24.69
C VAL A 635 -2.35 -1.31 25.37
N ASN A 636 -3.55 -0.92 24.92
CA ASN A 636 -4.33 0.17 25.55
C ASN A 636 -4.85 -0.22 26.93
N GLN A 637 -5.16 -1.50 27.15
CA GLN A 637 -5.65 -2.01 28.43
C GLN A 637 -4.51 -2.17 29.45
N ILE A 638 -3.33 -2.58 28.99
CA ILE A 638 -2.05 -2.52 29.71
C ILE A 638 -1.77 -1.06 30.08
N PHE A 639 -1.80 -0.11 29.14
CA PHE A 639 -1.61 1.33 29.43
C PHE A 639 -2.62 1.88 30.44
N THR A 640 -3.87 1.41 30.41
CA THR A 640 -4.95 1.86 31.33
C THR A 640 -4.79 1.27 32.74
N GLU A 641 -4.45 -0.02 32.86
CA GLU A 641 -4.16 -0.64 34.16
C GLU A 641 -2.83 -0.13 34.74
N MET A 642 -1.86 0.18 33.88
CA MET A 642 -0.58 0.81 34.22
C MET A 642 -0.81 2.22 34.81
N ALA A 643 -1.63 3.04 34.15
CA ALA A 643 -2.04 4.35 34.66
C ALA A 643 -2.77 4.22 36.02
N ARG A 644 -3.70 3.27 36.17
CA ARG A 644 -4.44 3.05 37.43
C ARG A 644 -3.58 2.49 38.57
N ALA A 645 -2.57 1.68 38.26
CA ALA A 645 -1.63 1.14 39.25
C ALA A 645 -0.69 2.22 39.77
N ILE A 646 -0.21 3.09 38.86
CA ILE A 646 0.58 4.30 39.17
C ILE A 646 -0.25 5.26 40.05
N ILE A 647 -1.51 5.54 39.66
CA ILE A 647 -2.46 6.37 40.44
C ILE A 647 -2.63 5.86 41.88
N ARG A 648 -2.76 4.54 42.07
CA ARG A 648 -3.03 3.93 43.40
C ARG A 648 -1.80 3.76 44.28
N ALA A 649 -0.59 3.73 43.70
CA ALA A 649 0.67 3.74 44.42
C ALA A 649 0.99 5.13 44.98
N ILE A 650 0.67 6.19 44.22
CA ILE A 650 0.83 7.59 44.60
C ILE A 650 -0.09 7.95 45.78
N SER A 651 -1.34 7.48 45.82
CA SER A 651 -2.28 7.80 46.92
C SER A 651 -1.85 7.29 48.31
N ARG A 652 -1.00 6.26 48.40
CA ARG A 652 -0.57 5.67 49.69
C ARG A 652 0.71 6.26 50.28
N ASN A 653 1.52 6.97 49.48
CA ASN A 653 2.77 7.58 49.93
C ASN A 653 2.60 8.96 50.60
N ASN A 654 1.46 9.62 50.41
CA ASN A 654 1.19 10.95 50.96
C ASN A 654 0.80 10.99 52.44
N ILE A 655 0.56 9.85 53.11
CA ILE A 655 0.22 9.85 54.55
C ILE A 655 1.47 9.78 55.45
N GLY A 656 2.63 9.38 54.91
CA GLY A 656 3.87 9.19 55.68
C GLY A 656 4.79 10.41 55.81
N LYS A 657 4.63 11.44 54.97
CA LYS A 657 5.46 12.66 54.99
C LYS A 657 4.90 13.78 55.89
N ASP A 658 3.61 13.74 56.23
CA ASP A 658 2.97 14.73 57.14
C ASP A 658 3.25 14.50 58.64
N MET A 659 3.94 13.40 59.02
CA MET A 659 4.26 13.10 60.43
C MET A 659 5.71 13.40 60.85
N ARG A 660 6.54 14.02 60.00
CA ARG A 660 7.94 14.39 60.33
C ARG A 660 8.33 15.84 59.98
N SER A 661 7.36 16.73 59.81
CA SER A 661 7.56 18.19 59.85
C SER A 661 7.08 18.77 61.16
#